data_AF-A0A094D403-F1
#
_entry.id   AF-A0A094D403-F1
#
_cell.length_a   1.000
_cell.length_b   1.000
_cell.length_c   1.000
_cell.angle_alpha   90.00
_cell.angle_beta   90.00
_cell.angle_gamma   90.00
#
_symmetry.space_group_name_H-M   'P 1'
#
loop_
_entity.id
_entity.type
_entity.pdbx_description
1 polymer ?
#
loop_
_entity_poly.entity_id
_entity_poly.type
_entity_poly.pdbx_seq_one_letter_code
_entity_poly.pdbx_strand_id
1 'polypeptide(L)'
;MAPSTSLFHTSLMVLAGSGAIYAICLGALASPFVQRHALYMHKLHTAYFEDLNKPEQWGFANNQITPFNFTTPDDETLYAWHVMPLGLYAKHEGEILQQPSGLAEDITKTKAFDLLTSDPQARLIISFHGNGGTVSQGWRPEIYRTLSDGGTSTFHILAIDYRGYGYSSGTPSESGLTTDGIATVNWALNVAKIPPSRIVIVGHSLGTAVTAATIEHFAEQGVSFAGVVVIAPFSSLTALLTRYSVGGLMPILGPVGWVPGFHKWFLDLLIDKWNSAQRVANVASISKRLKLFIVHAKNDWNIPYTHSVTWFAAAANAATPGMPDVFVEIKESNTVHTEDGGSISTWTAPGKFIQQILVPYGGHNEVMTFPSVALAVLKAFDIDEENVLLGPSIEIMPQAPNNPAVYLPHLYKQPTTLHLTTPAIMAEESKPVDAKAPQEAPVSSAPVDAADDASSGSEEDAPPSTSTDPNAAPKKKSKKKRSKKDRLKSAVGLAPKDEKSGESSSAADHNPVSALSKAQLNELLLMNPALAREVGLKDGEPATGTALEALKKLSIQDIMTGLAASGKNAKDIGSYKFWQTQPVPKFGETGQIEEGPFKVIDPEKVPKEPAAMMEGFEWVTMDLNRDEELTEVFDLLNGHYVEDQESTFRFNYSKSFLKWALQAPGWRAEWHVGVRATKSRKLVAFISGVPVDLRVRQKVLKATEINFLCIHKKLRAKRLTPVLIKEITRRCYLLGIFQAIYTGGVVLPTPVSTCRYFHRSLDWMKLYEVGFSPLPPKSKPSYQVSKYRLPENTATKGLRPMEARDIDAVLDLLKRYLARFDMAPVFTRDEVEHWLLQKKSDTPTKDQVVWSYVVEDPQTKKITDYFSFYSLESTVIDHPQHEVVRAAYLFYYATETGLTTPFDKPALKVRLNALMNDCLILAKRYKFDVFNSLTLMDNVLFLEDQKFGKGDGQLHYYLYNYNANPIAGGVDRRNEIDEAGMSGIGVAML
;
A
#
# COMPACT_ATOMS: atom_id res chain seq x y z
N MET A 1 -42.34 -18.07 32.34
CA MET A 1 -40.89 -18.12 32.02
C MET A 1 -40.64 -19.37 31.19
N ALA A 2 -39.83 -19.31 30.14
CA ALA A 2 -39.50 -20.45 29.27
C ALA A 2 -38.00 -20.37 28.89
N PRO A 3 -37.31 -21.50 28.65
CA PRO A 3 -35.89 -21.61 29.02
C PRO A 3 -34.93 -20.99 27.98
N SER A 4 -34.08 -20.07 28.45
CA SER A 4 -33.00 -19.43 27.66
C SER A 4 -31.74 -20.29 27.51
N THR A 5 -31.73 -21.49 28.10
CA THR A 5 -30.60 -22.44 28.14
C THR A 5 -30.30 -23.06 26.76
N SER A 6 -31.32 -23.38 25.98
CA SER A 6 -31.20 -24.05 24.66
C SER A 6 -30.25 -23.29 23.71
N LEU A 7 -30.50 -22.00 23.47
CA LEU A 7 -29.65 -21.15 22.60
C LEU A 7 -28.25 -20.88 23.17
N PHE A 8 -27.97 -21.21 24.43
CA PHE A 8 -26.60 -21.13 24.96
C PHE A 8 -25.86 -22.44 24.67
N HIS A 9 -26.49 -23.59 24.94
CA HIS A 9 -25.96 -24.90 24.57
C HIS A 9 -25.67 -25.00 23.08
N THR A 10 -26.60 -24.63 22.18
CA THR A 10 -26.36 -24.71 20.73
C THR A 10 -25.14 -23.89 20.29
N SER A 11 -25.00 -22.64 20.76
CA SER A 11 -23.82 -21.82 20.43
C SER A 11 -22.52 -22.36 21.03
N LEU A 12 -22.57 -22.92 22.23
CA LEU A 12 -21.42 -23.55 22.88
C LEU A 12 -21.01 -24.84 22.16
N MET A 13 -21.96 -25.65 21.70
CA MET A 13 -21.68 -26.87 20.93
C MET A 13 -21.14 -26.56 19.54
N VAL A 14 -21.60 -25.48 18.88
CA VAL A 14 -21.02 -25.03 17.60
C VAL A 14 -19.56 -24.56 17.81
N LEU A 15 -19.29 -23.76 18.85
CA LEU A 15 -17.92 -23.32 19.16
C LEU A 15 -17.01 -24.49 19.57
N ALA A 16 -17.50 -25.41 20.39
CA ALA A 16 -16.77 -26.63 20.78
C ALA A 16 -16.52 -27.55 19.57
N GLY A 17 -17.49 -27.70 18.67
CA GLY A 17 -17.34 -28.44 17.43
C GLY A 17 -16.30 -27.81 16.49
N SER A 18 -16.35 -26.49 16.28
CA SER A 18 -15.34 -25.77 15.50
C SER A 18 -13.94 -25.87 16.13
N GLY A 19 -13.83 -25.76 17.45
CA GLY A 19 -12.58 -25.95 18.18
C GLY A 19 -12.04 -27.38 18.10
N ALA A 20 -12.92 -28.39 18.17
CA ALA A 20 -12.56 -29.79 18.00
C ALA A 20 -12.08 -30.10 16.57
N ILE A 21 -12.79 -29.61 15.54
CA ILE A 21 -12.35 -29.73 14.14
C ILE A 21 -10.97 -29.10 13.95
N TYR A 22 -10.76 -27.87 14.46
CA TYR A 22 -9.48 -27.19 14.37
C TYR A 22 -8.35 -27.94 15.11
N ALA A 23 -8.62 -28.48 16.31
CA ALA A 23 -7.68 -29.31 17.04
C ALA A 23 -7.37 -30.64 16.31
N ILE A 24 -8.35 -31.25 15.66
CA ILE A 24 -8.18 -32.43 14.80
C ILE A 24 -7.31 -32.08 13.57
N CYS A 25 -7.53 -30.93 12.92
CA CYS A 25 -6.69 -30.48 11.81
C CYS A 25 -5.25 -30.23 12.24
N LEU A 26 -5.01 -29.59 13.40
CA LEU A 26 -3.66 -29.41 13.94
C LEU A 26 -3.00 -30.74 14.35
N GLY A 27 -3.76 -31.66 14.95
CA GLY A 27 -3.28 -33.01 15.26
C GLY A 27 -2.95 -33.83 14.02
N ALA A 28 -3.76 -33.70 12.95
CA ALA A 28 -3.49 -34.30 11.65
C ALA A 28 -2.21 -33.72 11.03
N LEU A 29 -1.96 -32.41 11.17
CA LEU A 29 -0.71 -31.75 10.75
C LEU A 29 0.53 -32.15 11.57
N ALA A 30 0.41 -32.96 12.63
CA ALA A 30 1.56 -33.65 13.23
C ALA A 30 1.97 -34.92 12.43
N SER A 31 1.14 -35.41 11.51
CA SER A 31 1.46 -36.55 10.66
C SER A 31 2.35 -36.15 9.47
N PRO A 32 3.49 -36.82 9.24
CA PRO A 32 4.35 -36.61 8.06
C PRO A 32 3.57 -36.63 6.75
N PHE A 33 2.64 -37.58 6.62
CA PHE A 33 1.82 -37.78 5.43
C PHE A 33 0.96 -36.56 5.13
N VAL A 34 0.27 -36.04 6.15
CA VAL A 34 -0.64 -34.88 6.01
C VAL A 34 0.14 -33.60 5.79
N GLN A 35 1.27 -33.38 6.48
CA GLN A 35 2.16 -32.24 6.23
C GLN A 35 2.58 -32.19 4.76
N ARG A 36 3.06 -33.32 4.20
CA ARG A 36 3.54 -33.40 2.81
C ARG A 36 2.41 -33.19 1.81
N HIS A 37 1.22 -33.74 2.05
CA HIS A 37 0.06 -33.47 1.19
C HIS A 37 -0.36 -32.00 1.21
N ALA A 38 -0.34 -31.35 2.38
CA ALA A 38 -0.69 -29.94 2.54
C ALA A 38 0.37 -28.98 1.97
N LEU A 39 1.66 -29.28 2.15
CA LEU A 39 2.78 -28.49 1.65
C LEU A 39 2.91 -28.56 0.13
N TYR A 40 2.99 -29.79 -0.40
CA TYR A 40 3.30 -30.00 -1.81
C TYR A 40 2.08 -29.85 -2.71
N MET A 41 0.87 -30.13 -2.19
CA MET A 41 -0.39 -30.16 -2.94
C MET A 41 -0.32 -31.01 -4.23
N HIS A 42 0.60 -31.98 -4.28
CA HIS A 42 1.01 -32.72 -5.47
C HIS A 42 -0.07 -33.55 -6.17
N LYS A 43 -1.20 -33.84 -5.49
CA LYS A 43 -2.38 -34.50 -6.07
C LYS A 43 -3.51 -33.53 -6.47
N LEU A 44 -3.33 -32.23 -6.25
CA LEU A 44 -4.26 -31.17 -6.62
C LEU A 44 -3.73 -30.47 -7.87
N HIS A 45 -4.36 -30.78 -9.01
CA HIS A 45 -4.11 -30.15 -10.30
C HIS A 45 -5.44 -29.88 -11.01
N THR A 46 -5.44 -29.05 -12.06
CA THR A 46 -6.65 -28.78 -12.88
C THR A 46 -6.74 -29.68 -14.10
N ALA A 47 -5.59 -30.20 -14.56
CA ALA A 47 -5.44 -31.09 -15.72
C ALA A 47 -5.96 -32.53 -15.48
N TYR A 48 -7.16 -32.70 -14.89
CA TYR A 48 -7.75 -34.03 -14.66
C TYR A 48 -8.36 -34.66 -15.92
N PHE A 49 -8.70 -33.84 -16.92
CA PHE A 49 -9.30 -34.26 -18.20
C PHE A 49 -8.43 -33.90 -19.41
N GLU A 50 -7.20 -33.45 -19.14
CA GLU A 50 -6.20 -33.02 -20.12
C GLU A 50 -5.08 -34.08 -20.17
N ASP A 51 -4.38 -34.18 -21.30
CA ASP A 51 -3.31 -35.17 -21.51
C ASP A 51 -1.98 -34.42 -21.58
N LEU A 52 -1.12 -34.57 -20.56
CA LEU A 52 0.17 -33.85 -20.54
C LEU A 52 1.06 -34.24 -21.73
N ASN A 53 0.81 -35.38 -22.37
CA ASN A 53 1.53 -35.81 -23.56
C ASN A 53 1.05 -35.12 -24.85
N LYS A 54 0.09 -34.19 -24.77
CA LYS A 54 -0.40 -33.37 -25.89
C LYS A 54 -0.27 -31.89 -25.59
N PRO A 55 0.96 -31.34 -25.61
CA PRO A 55 1.23 -29.96 -25.21
C PRO A 55 0.46 -28.91 -26.03
N GLU A 56 -0.02 -29.26 -27.22
CA GLU A 56 -0.87 -28.44 -28.09
C GLU A 56 -2.14 -27.95 -27.37
N GLN A 57 -2.64 -28.69 -26.37
CA GLN A 57 -3.78 -28.28 -25.52
C GLN A 57 -3.53 -26.96 -24.77
N TRP A 58 -2.27 -26.62 -24.53
CA TRP A 58 -1.86 -25.38 -23.87
C TRP A 58 -1.22 -24.36 -24.82
N GLY A 59 -1.46 -24.49 -26.14
CA GLY A 59 -1.09 -23.48 -27.14
C GLY A 59 0.35 -23.55 -27.67
N PHE A 60 0.98 -24.72 -27.64
CA PHE A 60 2.24 -24.99 -28.35
C PHE A 60 1.99 -25.54 -29.76
N ALA A 61 2.95 -25.38 -30.67
CA ALA A 61 2.89 -26.02 -31.98
C ALA A 61 3.14 -27.55 -31.86
N ASN A 62 2.63 -28.32 -32.83
CA ASN A 62 2.70 -29.78 -32.81
C ASN A 62 4.16 -30.26 -32.73
N ASN A 63 4.51 -31.07 -31.72
CA ASN A 63 5.87 -31.51 -31.41
C ASN A 63 6.88 -30.38 -31.09
N GLN A 64 6.45 -29.14 -30.81
CA GLN A 64 7.34 -28.09 -30.28
C GLN A 64 7.85 -28.44 -28.87
N ILE A 65 7.01 -29.12 -28.10
CA ILE A 65 7.38 -29.75 -26.84
C ILE A 65 7.50 -31.25 -27.08
N THR A 66 8.56 -31.84 -26.53
CA THR A 66 8.76 -33.28 -26.43
C THR A 66 8.57 -33.72 -24.98
N PRO A 67 7.41 -34.31 -24.62
CA PRO A 67 7.23 -35.00 -23.35
C PRO A 67 8.10 -36.26 -23.28
N PHE A 68 8.74 -36.52 -22.15
CA PHE A 68 9.57 -37.72 -21.94
C PHE A 68 9.69 -38.05 -20.45
N ASN A 69 10.28 -39.21 -20.15
CA ASN A 69 10.58 -39.65 -18.78
C ASN A 69 12.08 -39.88 -18.60
N PHE A 70 12.58 -39.68 -17.38
CA PHE A 70 13.92 -40.14 -16.98
C PHE A 70 13.94 -40.58 -15.51
N THR A 71 14.91 -41.41 -15.12
CA THR A 71 14.98 -42.02 -13.80
C THR A 71 15.95 -41.27 -12.87
N THR A 72 15.60 -41.17 -11.58
CA THR A 72 16.47 -40.63 -10.52
C THR A 72 17.48 -41.68 -10.03
N PRO A 73 18.52 -41.28 -9.26
CA PRO A 73 19.43 -42.23 -8.61
C PRO A 73 18.78 -43.15 -7.55
N ASP A 74 17.53 -42.91 -7.19
CA ASP A 74 16.72 -43.69 -6.25
C ASP A 74 15.49 -44.34 -6.92
N ASP A 75 15.60 -44.67 -8.20
CA ASP A 75 14.67 -45.45 -9.03
C ASP A 75 13.25 -44.85 -9.21
N GLU A 76 13.06 -43.57 -8.90
CA GLU A 76 11.83 -42.85 -9.23
C GLU A 76 11.88 -42.35 -10.69
N THR A 77 10.74 -42.37 -11.37
CA THR A 77 10.57 -41.84 -12.73
C THR A 77 10.03 -40.41 -12.67
N LEU A 78 10.75 -39.47 -13.28
CA LEU A 78 10.32 -38.09 -13.44
C LEU A 78 9.81 -37.85 -14.86
N TYR A 79 8.63 -37.23 -14.93
CA TYR A 79 8.02 -36.73 -16.13
C TYR A 79 8.57 -35.34 -16.47
N ALA A 80 8.86 -35.11 -17.75
CA ALA A 80 9.52 -33.92 -18.21
C ALA A 80 9.01 -33.45 -19.57
N TRP A 81 9.06 -32.13 -19.77
CA TRP A 81 8.80 -31.45 -21.03
C TRP A 81 10.09 -30.79 -21.50
N HIS A 82 10.58 -31.18 -22.67
CA HIS A 82 11.61 -30.44 -23.40
C HIS A 82 10.94 -29.49 -24.40
N VAL A 83 11.07 -28.18 -24.19
CA VAL A 83 10.49 -27.12 -25.03
C VAL A 83 11.55 -26.59 -26.00
N MET A 84 11.24 -26.61 -27.30
CA MET A 84 12.09 -26.03 -28.34
C MET A 84 11.80 -24.54 -28.56
N PRO A 85 12.82 -23.69 -28.86
CA PRO A 85 12.61 -22.34 -29.37
C PRO A 85 11.72 -22.32 -30.61
N LEU A 86 10.72 -21.44 -30.66
CA LEU A 86 9.76 -21.39 -31.77
C LEU A 86 10.45 -21.04 -33.11
N GLY A 87 11.50 -20.21 -33.08
CA GLY A 87 12.28 -19.83 -34.26
C GLY A 87 13.20 -20.94 -34.77
N LEU A 88 13.50 -21.92 -33.92
CA LEU A 88 14.23 -23.13 -34.31
C LEU A 88 13.25 -24.19 -34.83
N TYR A 89 12.09 -24.33 -34.20
CA TYR A 89 10.97 -25.11 -34.69
C TYR A 89 10.61 -24.72 -36.12
N ALA A 90 10.38 -23.44 -36.40
CA ALA A 90 10.01 -22.95 -37.73
C ALA A 90 11.06 -23.25 -38.84
N LYS A 91 12.34 -23.41 -38.49
CA LYS A 91 13.41 -23.80 -39.43
C LYS A 91 13.41 -25.30 -39.77
N HIS A 92 12.89 -26.13 -38.86
CA HIS A 92 12.89 -27.59 -38.96
C HIS A 92 11.48 -28.19 -38.94
N GLU A 93 10.44 -27.36 -39.15
CA GLU A 93 9.02 -27.73 -39.00
C GLU A 93 8.67 -28.99 -39.83
N GLY A 94 9.13 -29.05 -41.07
CA GLY A 94 8.92 -30.22 -41.94
C GLY A 94 9.57 -31.52 -41.44
N GLU A 95 10.67 -31.47 -40.70
CA GLU A 95 11.28 -32.65 -40.05
C GLU A 95 10.53 -33.01 -38.75
N ILE A 96 10.11 -31.99 -37.99
CA ILE A 96 9.48 -32.14 -36.67
C ILE A 96 8.05 -32.68 -36.78
N LEU A 97 7.28 -32.23 -37.78
CA LEU A 97 5.92 -32.72 -38.07
C LEU A 97 5.88 -34.16 -38.59
N GLN A 98 7.02 -34.73 -39.01
CA GLN A 98 7.14 -36.15 -39.38
C GLN A 98 7.40 -37.06 -38.18
N GLN A 99 7.69 -36.50 -36.99
CA GLN A 99 7.96 -37.30 -35.79
C GLN A 99 6.66 -37.73 -35.10
N PRO A 100 6.64 -38.91 -34.45
CA PRO A 100 5.49 -39.31 -33.64
C PRO A 100 5.26 -38.31 -32.50
N SER A 101 4.03 -37.83 -32.38
CA SER A 101 3.58 -36.96 -31.30
C SER A 101 3.19 -37.78 -30.06
N GLY A 102 3.38 -37.21 -28.88
CA GLY A 102 3.14 -37.87 -27.59
C GLY A 102 4.40 -38.01 -26.73
N LEU A 103 4.35 -38.95 -25.78
CA LEU A 103 5.48 -39.31 -24.93
C LEU A 103 6.59 -39.97 -25.76
N ALA A 104 7.78 -39.38 -25.78
CA ALA A 104 8.96 -40.00 -26.34
C ALA A 104 9.51 -41.09 -25.40
N GLU A 105 9.54 -42.34 -25.86
CA GLU A 105 10.19 -43.46 -25.15
C GLU A 105 11.70 -43.22 -24.97
N ASP A 106 12.33 -42.58 -25.95
CA ASP A 106 13.74 -42.22 -25.96
C ASP A 106 13.92 -40.84 -26.60
N ILE A 107 13.99 -39.81 -25.76
CA ILE A 107 14.18 -38.43 -26.19
C ILE A 107 15.45 -38.24 -27.03
N THR A 108 16.49 -39.07 -26.87
CA THR A 108 17.76 -38.91 -27.59
C THR A 108 17.66 -39.11 -29.10
N LYS A 109 16.56 -39.73 -29.56
CA LYS A 109 16.24 -39.97 -30.98
C LYS A 109 15.38 -38.85 -31.61
N THR A 110 14.93 -37.87 -30.83
CA THR A 110 14.04 -36.81 -31.31
C THR A 110 14.82 -35.68 -31.97
N LYS A 111 14.21 -34.99 -32.96
CA LYS A 111 14.87 -33.86 -33.63
C LYS A 111 15.08 -32.70 -32.66
N ALA A 112 14.18 -32.53 -31.69
CA ALA A 112 14.33 -31.54 -30.63
C ALA A 112 15.64 -31.73 -29.83
N PHE A 113 15.95 -32.97 -29.43
CA PHE A 113 17.16 -33.29 -28.69
C PHE A 113 18.43 -33.20 -29.55
N ASP A 114 18.37 -33.66 -30.80
CA ASP A 114 19.45 -33.45 -31.78
C ASP A 114 19.80 -31.96 -31.90
N LEU A 115 18.81 -31.08 -32.05
CA LEU A 115 19.00 -29.64 -32.15
C LEU A 115 19.56 -29.01 -30.85
N LEU A 116 19.11 -29.44 -29.67
CA LEU A 116 19.66 -29.00 -28.37
C LEU A 116 21.16 -29.38 -28.22
N THR A 117 21.54 -30.56 -28.69
CA THR A 117 22.86 -31.14 -28.40
C THR A 117 23.89 -30.90 -29.50
N SER A 118 23.47 -30.70 -30.74
CA SER A 118 24.34 -30.40 -31.90
C SER A 118 24.73 -28.93 -32.01
N ASP A 119 23.88 -27.99 -31.58
CA ASP A 119 24.20 -26.55 -31.63
C ASP A 119 25.09 -26.12 -30.43
N PRO A 120 26.32 -25.61 -30.66
CA PRO A 120 27.16 -25.06 -29.60
C PRO A 120 26.62 -23.75 -28.99
N GLN A 121 25.68 -23.07 -29.65
CA GLN A 121 25.00 -21.84 -29.17
C GLN A 121 23.64 -22.11 -28.51
N ALA A 122 23.14 -23.35 -28.55
CA ALA A 122 21.95 -23.74 -27.79
C ALA A 122 22.21 -23.56 -26.30
N ARG A 123 21.22 -23.03 -25.59
CA ARG A 123 21.25 -22.77 -24.15
C ARG A 123 20.06 -23.47 -23.51
N LEU A 124 20.23 -23.97 -22.30
CA LEU A 124 19.21 -24.74 -21.59
C LEU A 124 18.75 -24.02 -20.32
N ILE A 125 17.44 -23.83 -20.21
CA ILE A 125 16.77 -23.37 -19.00
C ILE A 125 16.20 -24.59 -18.28
N ILE A 126 16.63 -24.86 -17.05
CA ILE A 126 16.00 -25.89 -16.20
C ILE A 126 14.95 -25.19 -15.33
N SER A 127 13.70 -25.62 -15.43
CA SER A 127 12.55 -24.97 -14.79
C SER A 127 11.94 -25.82 -13.67
N PHE A 128 12.02 -25.32 -12.43
CA PHE A 128 11.45 -25.90 -11.23
C PHE A 128 10.19 -25.12 -10.78
N HIS A 129 9.02 -25.76 -10.84
CA HIS A 129 7.72 -25.12 -10.60
C HIS A 129 7.33 -24.99 -9.11
N GLY A 130 6.32 -24.15 -8.84
CA GLY A 130 5.74 -23.93 -7.50
C GLY A 130 4.94 -25.12 -6.93
N ASN A 131 4.29 -24.92 -5.79
CA ASN A 131 3.47 -25.97 -5.16
C ASN A 131 2.20 -26.28 -5.98
N GLY A 132 1.75 -27.54 -5.95
CA GLY A 132 0.62 -28.05 -6.72
C GLY A 132 0.78 -28.03 -8.24
N GLY A 133 -0.22 -28.61 -8.92
CA GLY A 133 -0.31 -28.66 -10.37
C GLY A 133 0.67 -29.61 -11.06
N THR A 134 0.84 -29.41 -12.37
CA THR A 134 1.71 -30.18 -13.28
C THR A 134 2.58 -29.23 -14.11
N VAL A 135 3.54 -29.72 -14.90
CA VAL A 135 4.35 -28.90 -15.82
C VAL A 135 3.51 -27.94 -16.69
N SER A 136 2.29 -28.31 -17.05
CA SER A 136 1.39 -27.51 -17.89
C SER A 136 0.46 -26.53 -17.15
N GLN A 137 0.42 -26.53 -15.82
CA GLN A 137 -0.67 -25.87 -15.09
C GLN A 137 -0.46 -24.36 -14.85
N GLY A 138 -1.54 -23.60 -15.04
CA GLY A 138 -1.60 -22.17 -14.69
C GLY A 138 -0.79 -21.34 -15.66
N TRP A 139 0.08 -20.46 -15.16
CA TRP A 139 0.91 -19.56 -15.97
C TRP A 139 2.22 -20.21 -16.50
N ARG A 140 2.35 -21.53 -16.38
CA ARG A 140 3.57 -22.29 -16.75
C ARG A 140 3.76 -22.38 -18.28
N PRO A 141 2.72 -22.67 -19.10
CA PRO A 141 2.82 -22.61 -20.56
C PRO A 141 3.24 -21.22 -21.08
N GLU A 142 2.72 -20.15 -20.47
CA GLU A 142 2.98 -18.76 -20.84
C GLU A 142 4.46 -18.41 -20.66
N ILE A 143 5.05 -18.69 -19.48
CA ILE A 143 6.48 -18.45 -19.27
C ILE A 143 7.34 -19.29 -20.22
N TYR A 144 6.95 -20.53 -20.54
CA TYR A 144 7.72 -21.34 -21.50
C TYR A 144 7.73 -20.70 -22.88
N ARG A 145 6.57 -20.27 -23.41
CA ARG A 145 6.48 -19.55 -24.69
C ARG A 145 7.23 -18.22 -24.66
N THR A 146 7.17 -17.47 -23.57
CA THR A 146 7.87 -16.19 -23.43
C THR A 146 9.39 -16.36 -23.39
N LEU A 147 9.90 -17.42 -22.74
CA LEU A 147 11.34 -17.68 -22.66
C LEU A 147 11.89 -18.38 -23.92
N SER A 148 11.07 -19.13 -24.66
CA SER A 148 11.45 -19.81 -25.91
C SER A 148 11.04 -19.05 -27.19
N ASP A 149 10.72 -17.76 -27.07
CA ASP A 149 10.25 -16.95 -28.20
C ASP A 149 11.29 -16.88 -29.33
N GLY A 150 10.78 -17.03 -30.56
CA GLY A 150 11.56 -17.40 -31.73
C GLY A 150 12.33 -16.27 -32.40
N GLY A 151 12.05 -15.02 -32.04
CA GLY A 151 12.72 -13.86 -32.63
C GLY A 151 14.15 -13.62 -32.12
N THR A 152 14.45 -14.03 -30.88
CA THR A 152 15.67 -13.58 -30.16
C THR A 152 16.35 -14.64 -29.29
N SER A 153 15.75 -15.81 -29.04
CA SER A 153 16.30 -16.80 -28.11
C SER A 153 16.77 -18.12 -28.77
N THR A 154 17.91 -18.64 -28.30
CA THR A 154 18.37 -20.03 -28.55
C THR A 154 18.06 -20.93 -27.34
N PHE A 155 16.96 -20.61 -26.63
CA PHE A 155 16.68 -21.11 -25.29
C PHE A 155 15.74 -22.31 -25.31
N HIS A 156 16.31 -23.51 -25.18
CA HIS A 156 15.56 -24.70 -24.86
C HIS A 156 15.16 -24.68 -23.38
N ILE A 157 14.03 -25.29 -23.03
CA ILE A 157 13.57 -25.40 -21.65
C ILE A 157 13.39 -26.87 -21.29
N LEU A 158 13.93 -27.28 -20.16
CA LEU A 158 13.65 -28.55 -19.50
C LEU A 158 12.80 -28.25 -18.26
N ALA A 159 11.50 -28.49 -18.36
CA ALA A 159 10.57 -28.43 -17.23
C ALA A 159 10.28 -29.84 -16.73
N ILE A 160 10.24 -30.04 -15.41
CA ILE A 160 9.97 -31.34 -14.79
C ILE A 160 8.79 -31.27 -13.82
N ASP A 161 8.02 -32.37 -13.73
CA ASP A 161 7.17 -32.65 -12.59
C ASP A 161 7.99 -33.42 -11.55
N TYR A 162 8.06 -32.93 -10.32
CA TYR A 162 8.77 -33.65 -9.24
C TYR A 162 8.09 -34.99 -8.90
N ARG A 163 8.76 -35.86 -8.15
CA ARG A 163 8.18 -37.14 -7.73
C ARG A 163 6.81 -36.97 -7.07
N GLY A 164 5.84 -37.73 -7.55
CA GLY A 164 4.44 -37.72 -7.14
C GLY A 164 3.55 -36.67 -7.81
N TYR A 165 4.10 -35.69 -8.54
CA TYR A 165 3.35 -34.72 -9.35
C TYR A 165 3.10 -35.27 -10.76
N GLY A 166 2.01 -34.85 -11.40
CA GLY A 166 1.70 -35.21 -12.79
C GLY A 166 1.78 -36.72 -13.05
N TYR A 167 2.63 -37.12 -14.01
CA TYR A 167 2.91 -38.52 -14.34
C TYR A 167 4.19 -39.08 -13.68
N SER A 168 4.88 -38.30 -12.83
CA SER A 168 6.05 -38.75 -12.08
C SER A 168 5.66 -39.72 -10.95
N SER A 169 6.47 -40.77 -10.75
CA SER A 169 6.25 -41.75 -9.68
C SER A 169 6.60 -41.21 -8.30
N GLY A 170 6.35 -41.98 -7.25
CA GLY A 170 6.84 -41.66 -5.89
C GLY A 170 5.96 -40.71 -5.08
N THR A 171 6.57 -40.07 -4.08
CA THR A 171 5.90 -39.15 -3.15
C THR A 171 6.85 -38.03 -2.72
N PRO A 172 6.42 -36.76 -2.72
CA PRO A 172 7.30 -35.62 -2.50
C PRO A 172 7.78 -35.50 -1.04
N SER A 173 9.02 -35.06 -0.87
CA SER A 173 9.69 -34.73 0.39
C SER A 173 10.84 -33.75 0.14
N GLU A 174 11.39 -33.08 1.15
CA GLU A 174 12.52 -32.15 0.94
C GLU A 174 13.75 -32.87 0.33
N SER A 175 14.09 -34.04 0.85
CA SER A 175 15.15 -34.88 0.29
C SER A 175 14.81 -35.37 -1.12
N GLY A 176 13.58 -35.84 -1.35
CA GLY A 176 13.14 -36.35 -2.65
C GLY A 176 13.19 -35.29 -3.75
N LEU A 177 12.62 -34.11 -3.51
CA LEU A 177 12.66 -33.00 -4.48
C LEU A 177 14.10 -32.48 -4.70
N THR A 178 14.96 -32.55 -3.67
CA THR A 178 16.40 -32.26 -3.84
C THR A 178 17.05 -33.28 -4.78
N THR A 179 16.79 -34.58 -4.59
CA THR A 179 17.25 -35.64 -5.51
C THR A 179 16.70 -35.44 -6.92
N ASP A 180 15.44 -35.02 -7.08
CA ASP A 180 14.82 -34.77 -8.38
C ASP A 180 15.51 -33.63 -9.13
N GLY A 181 15.82 -32.52 -8.44
CA GLY A 181 16.55 -31.40 -9.00
C GLY A 181 17.99 -31.77 -9.39
N ILE A 182 18.67 -32.58 -8.55
CA ILE A 182 20.01 -33.11 -8.83
C ILE A 182 19.97 -34.07 -10.04
N ALA A 183 18.97 -34.95 -10.12
CA ALA A 183 18.77 -35.86 -11.26
C ALA A 183 18.52 -35.09 -12.56
N THR A 184 17.71 -34.03 -12.51
CA THR A 184 17.42 -33.16 -13.66
C THR A 184 18.67 -32.48 -14.21
N VAL A 185 19.51 -31.92 -13.32
CA VAL A 185 20.80 -31.34 -13.74
C VAL A 185 21.76 -32.42 -14.23
N ASN A 186 21.85 -33.58 -13.56
CA ASN A 186 22.70 -34.68 -14.01
C ASN A 186 22.27 -35.24 -15.37
N TRP A 187 20.97 -35.24 -15.70
CA TRP A 187 20.48 -35.55 -17.04
C TRP A 187 20.99 -34.52 -18.06
N ALA A 188 20.90 -33.23 -17.75
CA ALA A 188 21.40 -32.17 -18.64
C ALA A 188 22.92 -32.23 -18.84
N LEU A 189 23.69 -32.50 -17.78
CA LEU A 189 25.16 -32.56 -17.81
C LEU A 189 25.70 -33.85 -18.46
N ASN A 190 25.07 -35.00 -18.25
CA ASN A 190 25.62 -36.30 -18.63
C ASN A 190 24.92 -36.93 -19.85
N VAL A 191 23.60 -36.75 -19.99
CA VAL A 191 22.82 -37.29 -21.12
C VAL A 191 22.80 -36.27 -22.27
N ALA A 192 22.33 -35.05 -22.02
CA ALA A 192 22.32 -33.97 -23.02
C ALA A 192 23.70 -33.31 -23.20
N LYS A 193 24.67 -33.57 -22.32
CA LYS A 193 26.06 -33.07 -22.39
C LYS A 193 26.17 -31.53 -22.51
N ILE A 194 25.19 -30.81 -21.96
CA ILE A 194 25.19 -29.35 -21.93
C ILE A 194 26.14 -28.90 -20.81
N PRO A 195 27.17 -28.09 -21.10
CA PRO A 195 28.09 -27.62 -20.07
C PRO A 195 27.38 -26.65 -19.11
N PRO A 196 27.76 -26.59 -17.81
CA PRO A 196 27.13 -25.71 -16.82
C PRO A 196 27.06 -24.23 -17.25
N SER A 197 28.04 -23.74 -18.02
CA SER A 197 28.08 -22.38 -18.58
C SER A 197 27.00 -22.09 -19.62
N ARG A 198 26.27 -23.09 -20.12
CA ARG A 198 25.10 -22.96 -21.01
C ARG A 198 23.78 -23.33 -20.31
N ILE A 199 23.77 -23.45 -18.99
CA ILE A 199 22.57 -23.78 -18.19
C ILE A 199 22.19 -22.62 -17.27
N VAL A 200 20.94 -22.17 -17.34
CA VAL A 200 20.30 -21.33 -16.31
C VAL A 200 19.26 -22.14 -15.56
N ILE A 201 19.22 -22.02 -14.23
CA ILE A 201 18.20 -22.69 -13.40
C ILE A 201 17.18 -21.64 -12.94
N VAL A 202 15.91 -21.87 -13.27
CA VAL A 202 14.76 -21.02 -12.93
C VAL A 202 13.88 -21.75 -11.91
N GLY A 203 13.60 -21.10 -10.78
CA GLY A 203 12.71 -21.62 -9.75
C GLY A 203 11.56 -20.66 -9.46
N HIS A 204 10.34 -21.16 -9.31
CA HIS A 204 9.18 -20.37 -8.84
C HIS A 204 8.61 -20.93 -7.53
N SER A 205 8.31 -20.06 -6.56
CA SER A 205 7.69 -20.44 -5.29
C SER A 205 8.42 -21.62 -4.61
N LEU A 206 7.78 -22.79 -4.44
CA LEU A 206 8.44 -24.04 -4.00
C LEU A 206 9.73 -24.37 -4.78
N GLY A 207 9.71 -24.21 -6.10
CA GLY A 207 10.86 -24.45 -6.96
C GLY A 207 12.07 -23.59 -6.62
N THR A 208 11.92 -22.42 -5.97
CA THR A 208 13.08 -21.64 -5.48
C THR A 208 13.87 -22.38 -4.41
N ALA A 209 13.20 -23.18 -3.58
CA ALA A 209 13.84 -23.98 -2.54
C ALA A 209 14.52 -25.22 -3.12
N VAL A 210 13.91 -25.86 -4.13
CA VAL A 210 14.52 -26.93 -4.93
C VAL A 210 15.76 -26.43 -5.67
N THR A 211 15.65 -25.28 -6.34
CA THR A 211 16.78 -24.58 -6.98
C THR A 211 17.91 -24.38 -5.97
N ALA A 212 17.62 -23.82 -4.79
CA ALA A 212 18.62 -23.56 -3.75
C ALA A 212 19.36 -24.82 -3.29
N ALA A 213 18.65 -25.93 -3.07
CA ALA A 213 19.26 -27.21 -2.67
C ALA A 213 20.07 -27.86 -3.81
N THR A 214 19.60 -27.74 -5.05
CA THR A 214 20.29 -28.27 -6.23
C THR A 214 21.59 -27.50 -6.49
N ILE A 215 21.56 -26.16 -6.51
CA ILE A 215 22.76 -25.36 -6.78
C ILE A 215 23.79 -25.47 -5.64
N GLU A 216 23.36 -25.70 -4.40
CA GLU A 216 24.26 -25.98 -3.26
C GLU A 216 25.06 -27.27 -3.50
N HIS A 217 24.39 -28.37 -3.82
CA HIS A 217 25.03 -29.66 -4.11
C HIS A 217 26.08 -29.59 -5.24
N PHE A 218 25.82 -28.81 -6.30
CA PHE A 218 26.76 -28.62 -7.40
C PHE A 218 27.86 -27.59 -7.07
N ALA A 219 27.57 -26.57 -6.25
CA ALA A 219 28.56 -25.61 -5.78
C ALA A 219 29.60 -26.27 -4.85
N GLU A 220 29.20 -27.23 -4.02
CA GLU A 220 30.11 -28.08 -3.22
C GLU A 220 31.09 -28.89 -4.09
N GLN A 221 30.68 -29.23 -5.32
CA GLN A 221 31.52 -29.92 -6.32
C GLN A 221 32.31 -28.93 -7.19
N GLY A 222 32.26 -27.63 -6.92
CA GLY A 222 32.95 -26.59 -7.67
C GLY A 222 32.30 -26.23 -9.03
N VAL A 223 31.08 -26.73 -9.29
CA VAL A 223 30.32 -26.41 -10.51
C VAL A 223 29.60 -25.07 -10.34
N SER A 224 29.52 -24.27 -11.41
CA SER A 224 28.82 -22.99 -11.41
C SER A 224 28.08 -22.76 -12.73
N PHE A 225 26.75 -22.69 -12.66
CA PHE A 225 25.83 -22.50 -13.79
C PHE A 225 25.94 -21.12 -14.43
N ALA A 226 25.44 -20.92 -15.65
CA ALA A 226 25.43 -19.62 -16.34
C ALA A 226 24.86 -18.53 -15.42
N GLY A 227 23.67 -18.80 -14.87
CA GLY A 227 23.10 -18.11 -13.73
C GLY A 227 21.90 -18.84 -13.12
N VAL A 228 21.28 -18.19 -12.13
CA VAL A 228 20.15 -18.70 -11.35
C VAL A 228 19.11 -17.60 -11.25
N VAL A 229 17.85 -17.90 -11.55
CA VAL A 229 16.72 -16.96 -11.44
C VAL A 229 15.67 -17.55 -10.50
N VAL A 230 15.31 -16.83 -9.45
CA VAL A 230 14.29 -17.27 -8.48
C VAL A 230 13.14 -16.26 -8.41
N ILE A 231 11.92 -16.76 -8.50
CA ILE A 231 10.69 -15.98 -8.64
C ILE A 231 9.79 -16.25 -7.42
N ALA A 232 9.40 -15.19 -6.71
CA ALA A 232 8.63 -15.24 -5.47
C ALA A 232 9.21 -16.22 -4.40
N PRO A 233 10.51 -16.09 -4.01
CA PRO A 233 11.14 -17.02 -3.08
C PRO A 233 10.69 -16.83 -1.63
N PHE A 234 10.73 -17.91 -0.85
CA PHE A 234 10.60 -17.88 0.62
C PHE A 234 11.92 -18.25 1.30
N SER A 235 12.20 -17.64 2.45
CA SER A 235 13.48 -17.81 3.17
C SER A 235 13.61 -19.16 3.89
N SER A 236 12.52 -19.62 4.50
CA SER A 236 12.31 -21.00 4.96
C SER A 236 10.83 -21.31 5.12
N LEU A 237 10.44 -22.60 5.13
CA LEU A 237 9.04 -22.97 5.34
C LEU A 237 8.56 -22.57 6.75
N THR A 238 9.45 -22.64 7.74
CA THR A 238 9.19 -22.18 9.11
C THR A 238 8.94 -20.66 9.19
N ALA A 239 9.69 -19.86 8.42
CA ALA A 239 9.49 -18.42 8.30
C ALA A 239 8.23 -18.05 7.50
N LEU A 240 7.83 -18.89 6.54
CA LEU A 240 6.58 -18.71 5.80
C LEU A 240 5.37 -19.01 6.69
N LEU A 241 5.34 -20.19 7.33
CA LEU A 241 4.21 -20.66 8.14
C LEU A 241 3.94 -19.83 9.42
N THR A 242 4.93 -19.09 9.91
CA THR A 242 4.73 -18.12 11.02
C THR A 242 3.91 -16.90 10.61
N ARG A 243 3.79 -16.60 9.31
CA ARG A 243 2.96 -15.50 8.76
C ARG A 243 1.86 -15.98 7.80
N TYR A 244 1.85 -17.26 7.44
CA TYR A 244 0.92 -17.81 6.45
C TYR A 244 -0.54 -17.85 6.95
N SER A 245 -1.44 -17.32 6.13
CA SER A 245 -2.88 -17.30 6.39
C SER A 245 -3.61 -18.12 5.33
N VAL A 246 -4.45 -19.08 5.77
CA VAL A 246 -5.25 -19.87 4.83
C VAL A 246 -6.37 -18.99 4.29
N GLY A 247 -6.36 -18.78 2.97
CA GLY A 247 -7.34 -17.95 2.27
C GLY A 247 -7.35 -16.48 2.74
N GLY A 248 -6.23 -15.95 3.24
CA GLY A 248 -6.12 -14.55 3.68
C GLY A 248 -6.90 -14.16 4.95
N LEU A 249 -7.60 -15.11 5.58
CA LEU A 249 -8.64 -14.80 6.59
C LEU A 249 -8.28 -15.20 8.04
N MET A 250 -7.43 -16.21 8.25
CA MET A 250 -6.85 -16.52 9.56
C MET A 250 -5.43 -17.10 9.43
N PRO A 251 -4.46 -16.66 10.26
CA PRO A 251 -3.19 -17.37 10.44
C PRO A 251 -3.45 -18.78 10.98
N ILE A 252 -2.79 -19.81 10.42
CA ILE A 252 -3.04 -21.22 10.79
C ILE A 252 -2.91 -21.45 12.31
N LEU A 253 -1.92 -20.80 12.93
CA LEU A 253 -1.61 -20.94 14.35
C LEU A 253 -2.29 -19.90 15.26
N GLY A 254 -3.04 -18.95 14.69
CA GLY A 254 -3.63 -17.81 15.41
C GLY A 254 -4.46 -18.21 16.64
N PRO A 255 -5.43 -19.15 16.52
CA PRO A 255 -6.24 -19.61 17.64
C PRO A 255 -5.48 -20.33 18.78
N VAL A 256 -4.22 -20.74 18.58
CA VAL A 256 -3.35 -21.32 19.63
C VAL A 256 -2.16 -20.42 19.98
N GLY A 257 -2.09 -19.19 19.43
CA GLY A 257 -1.03 -18.21 19.69
C GLY A 257 -0.79 -17.90 21.17
N TRP A 258 -1.84 -17.99 21.99
CA TRP A 258 -1.80 -17.78 23.43
C TRP A 258 -1.12 -18.90 24.25
N VAL A 259 -0.80 -20.08 23.69
CA VAL A 259 -0.16 -21.17 24.44
C VAL A 259 1.36 -21.01 24.36
N PRO A 260 2.06 -20.69 25.47
CA PRO A 260 3.51 -20.52 25.46
C PRO A 260 4.21 -21.81 24.99
N GLY A 261 5.15 -21.69 24.06
CA GLY A 261 5.89 -22.83 23.52
C GLY A 261 5.16 -23.64 22.44
N PHE A 262 3.83 -23.52 22.27
CA PHE A 262 3.11 -24.28 21.23
C PHE A 262 3.57 -23.93 19.81
N HIS A 263 3.85 -22.65 19.55
CA HIS A 263 4.40 -22.22 18.26
C HIS A 263 5.75 -22.88 17.96
N LYS A 264 6.65 -22.94 18.95
CA LYS A 264 7.94 -23.61 18.80
C LYS A 264 7.75 -25.11 18.59
N TRP A 265 6.96 -25.77 19.44
CA TRP A 265 6.63 -27.20 19.32
C TRP A 265 6.05 -27.56 17.95
N PHE A 266 5.10 -26.77 17.43
CA PHE A 266 4.51 -27.00 16.11
C PHE A 266 5.53 -26.82 14.97
N LEU A 267 6.38 -25.80 15.04
CA LEU A 267 7.45 -25.59 14.05
C LEU A 267 8.55 -26.65 14.13
N ASP A 268 8.84 -27.17 15.32
CA ASP A 268 9.78 -28.27 15.55
C ASP A 268 9.23 -29.61 15.00
N LEU A 269 7.90 -29.78 14.93
CA LEU A 269 7.23 -30.91 14.28
C LEU A 269 7.24 -30.85 12.74
N LEU A 270 7.63 -29.74 12.11
CA LEU A 270 7.75 -29.66 10.66
C LEU A 270 8.97 -30.46 10.19
N ILE A 271 8.72 -31.45 9.35
CA ILE A 271 9.75 -32.40 8.89
C ILE A 271 10.58 -31.78 7.77
N ASP A 272 9.89 -31.34 6.71
CA ASP A 272 10.47 -30.63 5.59
C ASP A 272 10.53 -29.14 5.97
N LYS A 273 11.71 -28.52 5.95
CA LYS A 273 11.96 -27.17 6.52
C LYS A 273 12.38 -26.15 5.46
N TRP A 274 13.00 -26.62 4.38
CA TRP A 274 13.41 -25.84 3.22
C TRP A 274 14.17 -24.56 3.61
N ASN A 275 15.36 -24.69 4.21
CA ASN A 275 16.16 -23.55 4.71
C ASN A 275 16.85 -22.73 3.58
N SER A 276 16.09 -22.34 2.55
CA SER A 276 16.59 -21.83 1.27
C SER A 276 17.55 -20.66 1.39
N ALA A 277 17.27 -19.69 2.27
CA ALA A 277 18.16 -18.53 2.46
C ALA A 277 19.55 -18.92 2.99
N GLN A 278 19.66 -19.96 3.83
CA GLN A 278 20.94 -20.48 4.30
C GLN A 278 21.67 -21.21 3.18
N ARG A 279 20.97 -22.04 2.40
CA ARG A 279 21.55 -22.76 1.25
C ARG A 279 22.16 -21.80 0.23
N VAL A 280 21.47 -20.70 -0.05
CA VAL A 280 21.94 -19.65 -0.98
C VAL A 280 23.13 -18.87 -0.40
N ALA A 281 23.17 -18.64 0.92
CA ALA A 281 24.36 -18.10 1.58
C ALA A 281 25.56 -19.06 1.46
N ASN A 282 25.35 -20.37 1.66
CA ASN A 282 26.38 -21.39 1.50
C ASN A 282 26.95 -21.35 0.08
N VAL A 283 26.09 -21.41 -0.94
CA VAL A 283 26.44 -21.27 -2.38
C VAL A 283 27.25 -19.98 -2.63
N ALA A 284 26.74 -18.84 -2.16
CA ALA A 284 27.40 -17.55 -2.34
C ALA A 284 28.74 -17.44 -1.62
N SER A 285 29.00 -18.24 -0.57
CA SER A 285 30.31 -18.33 0.08
C SER A 285 31.29 -19.23 -0.70
N ILE A 286 30.88 -20.43 -1.10
CA ILE A 286 31.77 -21.47 -1.66
C ILE A 286 32.00 -21.33 -3.18
N SER A 287 31.03 -20.79 -3.93
CA SER A 287 31.16 -20.67 -5.38
C SER A 287 32.15 -19.57 -5.78
N LYS A 288 33.03 -19.88 -6.74
CA LYS A 288 33.91 -18.89 -7.38
C LYS A 288 33.15 -17.95 -8.32
N ARG A 289 32.09 -18.46 -8.97
CA ARG A 289 31.22 -17.69 -9.87
C ARG A 289 29.76 -17.87 -9.48
N LEU A 290 29.01 -16.78 -9.39
CA LEU A 290 27.56 -16.80 -9.14
C LEU A 290 26.89 -15.65 -9.88
N LYS A 291 25.86 -15.92 -10.69
CA LYS A 291 24.93 -14.91 -11.21
C LYS A 291 23.54 -15.27 -10.67
N LEU A 292 23.02 -14.50 -9.72
CA LEU A 292 21.76 -14.76 -9.02
C LEU A 292 20.77 -13.61 -9.20
N PHE A 293 19.61 -13.90 -9.76
CA PHE A 293 18.52 -12.94 -9.97
C PHE A 293 17.32 -13.34 -9.11
N ILE A 294 16.76 -12.38 -8.37
CA ILE A 294 15.68 -12.60 -7.40
C ILE A 294 14.51 -11.70 -7.77
N VAL A 295 13.46 -12.24 -8.37
CA VAL A 295 12.29 -11.48 -8.85
C VAL A 295 11.10 -11.67 -7.90
N HIS A 296 10.44 -10.58 -7.48
CA HIS A 296 9.25 -10.66 -6.62
C HIS A 296 8.29 -9.49 -6.87
N ALA A 297 6.98 -9.75 -6.93
CA ALA A 297 5.97 -8.70 -6.89
C ALA A 297 5.72 -8.18 -5.45
N LYS A 298 5.60 -6.87 -5.28
CA LYS A 298 5.28 -6.24 -3.98
C LYS A 298 3.84 -6.53 -3.53
N ASN A 299 2.93 -6.81 -4.46
CA ASN A 299 1.55 -7.22 -4.20
C ASN A 299 1.34 -8.75 -4.12
N ASP A 300 2.39 -9.55 -3.88
CA ASP A 300 2.26 -10.98 -3.59
C ASP A 300 1.58 -11.21 -2.22
N TRP A 301 0.34 -11.73 -2.27
CA TRP A 301 -0.47 -12.05 -1.09
C TRP A 301 -0.17 -13.44 -0.48
N ASN A 302 0.57 -14.29 -1.18
CA ASN A 302 0.89 -15.67 -0.78
C ASN A 302 2.24 -15.73 -0.06
N ILE A 303 3.26 -15.10 -0.63
CA ILE A 303 4.62 -15.03 -0.07
C ILE A 303 5.05 -13.56 -0.02
N PRO A 304 5.10 -12.92 1.15
CA PRO A 304 5.47 -11.51 1.26
C PRO A 304 6.86 -11.24 0.68
N TYR A 305 6.99 -10.18 -0.14
CA TYR A 305 8.24 -9.83 -0.82
C TYR A 305 9.45 -9.65 0.11
N THR A 306 9.22 -9.45 1.42
CA THR A 306 10.28 -9.42 2.45
C THR A 306 11.15 -10.68 2.45
N HIS A 307 10.63 -11.85 2.05
CA HIS A 307 11.45 -13.05 1.93
C HIS A 307 12.53 -12.94 0.84
N SER A 308 12.25 -12.25 -0.28
CA SER A 308 13.26 -11.95 -1.30
C SER A 308 14.35 -11.01 -0.78
N VAL A 309 14.01 -10.09 0.13
CA VAL A 309 14.98 -9.22 0.82
C VAL A 309 15.90 -10.03 1.73
N THR A 310 15.35 -11.01 2.47
CA THR A 310 16.14 -11.95 3.27
C THR A 310 17.07 -12.80 2.40
N TRP A 311 16.59 -13.32 1.27
CA TRP A 311 17.41 -14.05 0.29
C TRP A 311 18.58 -13.20 -0.25
N PHE A 312 18.29 -11.98 -0.71
CA PHE A 312 19.32 -11.07 -1.23
C PHE A 312 20.38 -10.75 -0.16
N ALA A 313 19.95 -10.45 1.08
CA ALA A 313 20.88 -10.17 2.17
C ALA A 313 21.72 -11.40 2.56
N ALA A 314 21.14 -12.60 2.60
CA ALA A 314 21.87 -13.83 2.89
C ALA A 314 22.94 -14.13 1.83
N ALA A 315 22.59 -13.99 0.54
CA ALA A 315 23.52 -14.17 -0.57
C ALA A 315 24.65 -13.12 -0.56
N ALA A 316 24.30 -11.84 -0.43
CA ALA A 316 25.28 -10.74 -0.52
C ALA A 316 26.26 -10.73 0.66
N ASN A 317 25.77 -10.92 1.90
CA ASN A 317 26.64 -10.98 3.09
C ASN A 317 27.63 -12.16 3.02
N ALA A 318 27.20 -13.31 2.47
CA ALA A 318 28.07 -14.46 2.27
C ALA A 318 29.03 -14.29 1.08
N ALA A 319 28.68 -13.48 0.08
CA ALA A 319 29.56 -13.13 -1.03
C ALA A 319 30.73 -12.21 -0.59
N THR A 320 30.54 -11.38 0.44
CA THR A 320 31.54 -10.45 0.99
C THR A 320 31.67 -10.53 2.53
N PRO A 321 32.33 -11.58 3.07
CA PRO A 321 32.55 -11.70 4.51
C PRO A 321 33.37 -10.52 5.05
N GLY A 322 32.86 -9.84 6.09
CA GLY A 322 33.58 -8.77 6.78
C GLY A 322 33.06 -7.34 6.57
N MET A 323 31.99 -7.11 5.79
CA MET A 323 31.32 -5.80 5.68
C MET A 323 29.83 -5.76 6.16
N PRO A 324 29.41 -6.36 7.30
CA PRO A 324 27.98 -6.35 7.68
C PRO A 324 27.43 -4.94 7.92
N ASP A 325 28.21 -4.08 8.56
CA ASP A 325 27.74 -2.78 9.06
C ASP A 325 27.48 -1.76 7.94
N VAL A 326 28.01 -2.00 6.74
CA VAL A 326 27.87 -1.14 5.55
C VAL A 326 26.94 -1.75 4.49
N PHE A 327 26.45 -2.98 4.71
CA PHE A 327 25.62 -3.71 3.73
C PHE A 327 24.37 -2.91 3.30
N VAL A 328 23.69 -2.27 4.25
CA VAL A 328 22.47 -1.49 3.98
C VAL A 328 22.78 -0.26 3.14
N GLU A 329 23.88 0.43 3.42
CA GLU A 329 24.29 1.64 2.69
C GLU A 329 24.73 1.32 1.27
N ILE A 330 25.56 0.28 1.09
CA ILE A 330 26.01 -0.20 -0.23
C ILE A 330 24.83 -0.75 -1.05
N LYS A 331 23.89 -1.46 -0.41
CA LYS A 331 22.67 -1.92 -1.09
C LYS A 331 21.85 -0.73 -1.61
N GLU A 332 21.60 0.28 -0.77
CA GLU A 332 20.79 1.43 -1.17
C GLU A 332 21.49 2.28 -2.24
N SER A 333 22.82 2.45 -2.16
CA SER A 333 23.58 3.14 -3.21
C SER A 333 23.50 2.43 -4.57
N ASN A 334 23.37 1.10 -4.56
CA ASN A 334 23.25 0.25 -5.75
C ASN A 334 21.79 -0.15 -6.05
N THR A 335 20.80 0.59 -5.52
CA THR A 335 19.37 0.36 -5.79
C THR A 335 18.77 1.43 -6.69
N VAL A 336 18.28 1.01 -7.85
CA VAL A 336 17.52 1.83 -8.80
C VAL A 336 16.03 1.63 -8.52
N HIS A 337 15.37 2.64 -7.96
CA HIS A 337 13.91 2.63 -7.75
C HIS A 337 13.19 3.07 -9.04
N THR A 338 12.14 2.35 -9.44
CA THR A 338 11.35 2.66 -10.64
C THR A 338 10.13 3.52 -10.31
N GLU A 339 9.63 4.30 -11.27
CA GLU A 339 8.57 5.30 -11.03
C GLU A 339 7.22 4.70 -10.60
N ASP A 340 6.96 3.46 -11.02
CA ASP A 340 5.80 2.63 -10.66
C ASP A 340 5.88 2.04 -9.24
N GLY A 341 6.96 2.30 -8.51
CA GLY A 341 7.17 1.79 -7.16
C GLY A 341 7.87 0.43 -7.09
N GLY A 342 8.41 -0.09 -8.20
CA GLY A 342 9.40 -1.17 -8.19
C GLY A 342 10.80 -0.72 -7.76
N SER A 343 11.76 -1.65 -7.73
CA SER A 343 13.17 -1.37 -7.39
C SER A 343 14.11 -2.51 -7.82
N ILE A 344 15.26 -2.17 -8.39
CA ILE A 344 16.34 -3.10 -8.77
C ILE A 344 17.56 -2.83 -7.89
N SER A 345 17.85 -3.72 -6.93
CA SER A 345 19.06 -3.67 -6.09
C SER A 345 20.12 -4.60 -6.66
N THR A 346 21.33 -4.11 -6.92
CA THR A 346 22.44 -4.92 -7.46
C THR A 346 23.61 -5.01 -6.46
N TRP A 347 24.20 -6.19 -6.33
CA TRP A 347 25.39 -6.44 -5.51
C TRP A 347 26.44 -7.16 -6.34
N THR A 348 27.66 -6.63 -6.33
CA THR A 348 28.80 -7.17 -7.07
C THR A 348 29.95 -7.46 -6.12
N ALA A 349 30.56 -8.63 -6.27
CA ALA A 349 31.77 -9.06 -5.60
C ALA A 349 32.64 -9.86 -6.59
N PRO A 350 33.91 -10.16 -6.31
CA PRO A 350 34.76 -10.91 -7.24
C PRO A 350 34.12 -12.22 -7.71
N GLY A 351 33.82 -12.30 -9.02
CA GLY A 351 33.12 -13.42 -9.66
C GLY A 351 31.61 -13.54 -9.38
N LYS A 352 31.03 -12.68 -8.55
CA LYS A 352 29.66 -12.82 -8.02
C LYS A 352 28.80 -11.60 -8.35
N PHE A 353 27.64 -11.84 -8.95
CA PHE A 353 26.62 -10.85 -9.29
C PHE A 353 25.29 -11.31 -8.69
N ILE A 354 24.68 -10.48 -7.86
CA ILE A 354 23.39 -10.77 -7.20
C ILE A 354 22.47 -9.57 -7.43
N GLN A 355 21.29 -9.78 -8.01
CA GLN A 355 20.34 -8.73 -8.31
C GLN A 355 18.95 -9.07 -7.79
N GLN A 356 18.37 -8.19 -6.97
CA GLN A 356 16.97 -8.25 -6.54
C GLN A 356 16.14 -7.30 -7.40
N ILE A 357 15.09 -7.82 -8.03
CA ILE A 357 14.13 -7.11 -8.87
C ILE A 357 12.76 -7.18 -8.18
N LEU A 358 12.35 -6.09 -7.54
CA LEU A 358 11.00 -5.94 -7.02
C LEU A 358 10.15 -5.20 -8.05
N VAL A 359 9.09 -5.83 -8.54
CA VAL A 359 8.07 -5.17 -9.37
C VAL A 359 6.85 -4.81 -8.49
N PRO A 360 6.08 -3.76 -8.78
CA PRO A 360 4.94 -3.38 -7.95
C PRO A 360 3.77 -4.37 -8.04
N TYR A 361 3.54 -4.96 -9.22
CA TYR A 361 2.38 -5.79 -9.57
C TYR A 361 2.78 -7.19 -10.07
N GLY A 362 1.81 -8.05 -10.37
CA GLY A 362 1.99 -9.45 -10.83
C GLY A 362 1.72 -10.53 -9.78
N GLY A 363 1.48 -10.18 -8.52
CA GLY A 363 1.09 -11.13 -7.48
C GLY A 363 2.05 -12.31 -7.31
N HIS A 364 1.52 -13.48 -6.93
CA HIS A 364 2.35 -14.66 -6.68
C HIS A 364 2.77 -15.42 -7.95
N ASN A 365 1.88 -15.54 -8.93
CA ASN A 365 2.06 -16.42 -10.09
C ASN A 365 2.20 -15.67 -11.42
N GLU A 366 1.40 -14.62 -11.63
CA GLU A 366 1.40 -13.85 -12.89
C GLU A 366 2.75 -13.14 -13.12
N VAL A 367 3.47 -12.75 -12.06
CA VAL A 367 4.83 -12.21 -12.12
C VAL A 367 5.84 -13.10 -12.86
N MET A 368 5.57 -14.41 -13.00
CA MET A 368 6.37 -15.32 -13.84
C MET A 368 6.39 -14.92 -15.31
N THR A 369 5.31 -14.33 -15.83
CA THR A 369 5.16 -13.97 -17.24
C THR A 369 5.72 -12.57 -17.55
N PHE A 370 6.15 -11.83 -16.52
CA PHE A 370 6.58 -10.44 -16.69
C PHE A 370 7.94 -10.36 -17.39
N PRO A 371 8.18 -9.34 -18.25
CA PRO A 371 9.46 -9.14 -18.93
C PRO A 371 10.68 -9.05 -18.00
N SER A 372 10.48 -8.70 -16.72
CA SER A 372 11.54 -8.73 -15.69
C SER A 372 12.15 -10.12 -15.48
N VAL A 373 11.38 -11.19 -15.67
CA VAL A 373 11.86 -12.58 -15.60
C VAL A 373 12.65 -12.94 -16.86
N ALA A 374 12.14 -12.60 -18.05
CA ALA A 374 12.84 -12.83 -19.31
C ALA A 374 14.18 -12.07 -19.36
N LEU A 375 14.20 -10.80 -18.93
CA LEU A 375 15.43 -10.00 -18.81
C LEU A 375 16.41 -10.59 -17.79
N ALA A 376 15.94 -11.15 -16.67
CA ALA A 376 16.81 -11.85 -15.72
C ALA A 376 17.46 -13.09 -16.34
N VAL A 377 16.74 -13.83 -17.18
CA VAL A 377 17.28 -15.00 -17.92
C VAL A 377 18.28 -14.55 -19.00
N LEU A 378 17.99 -13.51 -19.78
CA LEU A 378 18.91 -12.96 -20.79
C LEU A 378 20.25 -12.52 -20.16
N LYS A 379 20.18 -11.83 -19.02
CA LYS A 379 21.36 -11.42 -18.21
C LYS A 379 22.08 -12.57 -17.52
N ALA A 380 21.40 -13.69 -17.28
CA ALA A 380 22.03 -14.91 -16.75
C ALA A 380 22.79 -15.69 -17.85
N PHE A 381 22.53 -15.39 -19.13
CA PHE A 381 23.20 -15.97 -20.30
C PHE A 381 24.15 -15.00 -21.03
N ASP A 382 24.37 -13.82 -20.47
CA ASP A 382 25.29 -12.77 -20.94
C ASP A 382 24.99 -12.28 -22.36
N ILE A 383 23.70 -12.18 -22.72
CA ILE A 383 23.25 -11.69 -24.03
C ILE A 383 23.19 -10.15 -24.08
N ASP A 384 23.04 -9.48 -22.93
CA ASP A 384 22.91 -8.02 -22.84
C ASP A 384 24.28 -7.27 -22.84
N GLU A 385 25.43 -7.96 -22.81
CA GLU A 385 26.73 -7.35 -22.44
C GLU A 385 27.35 -6.38 -23.47
N GLU A 386 26.81 -6.22 -24.69
CA GLU A 386 27.33 -5.20 -25.63
C GLU A 386 26.94 -3.76 -25.27
N ASN A 387 25.92 -3.53 -24.43
CA ASN A 387 25.56 -2.19 -23.97
C ASN A 387 24.88 -2.20 -22.58
N VAL A 388 25.41 -1.37 -21.65
CA VAL A 388 24.81 -0.92 -20.37
C VAL A 388 25.15 -1.72 -19.07
N LEU A 389 25.77 -0.99 -18.12
CA LEU A 389 25.95 -1.30 -16.67
C LEU A 389 27.04 -2.30 -16.21
N LEU A 390 28.31 -1.94 -16.42
CA LEU A 390 29.34 -2.15 -15.39
C LEU A 390 29.59 -0.82 -14.66
N GLY A 391 29.09 -0.72 -13.41
CA GLY A 391 29.53 0.31 -12.47
C GLY A 391 30.98 0.04 -12.01
N PRO A 392 31.66 1.03 -11.39
CA PRO A 392 33.05 0.88 -10.99
C PRO A 392 33.23 -0.29 -10.02
N SER A 393 34.17 -1.18 -10.33
CA SER A 393 34.58 -2.29 -9.47
C SER A 393 35.08 -1.77 -8.12
N ILE A 394 34.75 -2.48 -7.04
CA ILE A 394 35.27 -2.16 -5.70
C ILE A 394 36.76 -2.56 -5.66
N GLU A 395 37.66 -1.58 -5.83
CA GLU A 395 39.06 -1.75 -5.47
C GLU A 395 39.20 -1.75 -3.94
N ILE A 396 39.61 -2.89 -3.39
CA ILE A 396 39.89 -3.04 -1.97
C ILE A 396 41.27 -2.42 -1.70
N MET A 397 41.30 -1.24 -1.07
CA MET A 397 42.56 -0.68 -0.58
C MET A 397 43.14 -1.58 0.54
N PRO A 398 44.43 -1.93 0.51
CA PRO A 398 45.05 -2.75 1.54
C PRO A 398 45.13 -1.98 2.87
N GLN A 399 44.85 -2.65 3.98
CA GLN A 399 44.88 -2.02 5.31
C GLN A 399 46.31 -1.65 5.75
N ALA A 400 46.44 -0.45 6.32
CA ALA A 400 47.62 -0.02 7.07
C ALA A 400 47.31 -0.02 8.59
N PRO A 401 48.31 -0.28 9.46
CA PRO A 401 48.05 -0.75 10.82
C PRO A 401 47.78 0.33 11.88
N ASN A 402 47.12 -0.12 12.96
CA ASN A 402 46.78 0.58 14.20
C ASN A 402 47.78 1.64 14.70
N ASN A 403 47.28 2.84 15.03
CA ASN A 403 47.70 3.58 16.24
C ASN A 403 46.64 4.65 16.66
N PRO A 404 46.30 4.82 17.96
CA PRO A 404 45.28 5.79 18.38
C PRO A 404 45.84 7.01 19.13
N ALA A 405 45.65 8.24 18.62
CA ALA A 405 45.87 9.48 19.40
C ALA A 405 45.20 10.76 18.85
N VAL A 406 44.28 11.33 19.64
CA VAL A 406 44.32 12.72 20.18
C VAL A 406 44.25 13.96 19.23
N TYR A 407 43.08 14.63 19.31
CA TYR A 407 42.82 16.10 19.29
C TYR A 407 42.61 16.94 17.99
N LEU A 408 41.68 17.91 18.18
CA LEU A 408 41.23 19.04 17.34
C LEU A 408 42.18 20.27 17.45
N PRO A 409 41.85 21.47 16.91
CA PRO A 409 41.50 21.88 15.53
C PRO A 409 42.39 23.07 15.04
N HIS A 410 42.18 23.62 13.81
CA HIS A 410 42.09 25.09 13.51
C HIS A 410 42.30 25.52 12.02
N LEU A 411 41.43 26.45 11.59
CA LEU A 411 41.64 27.66 10.74
C LEU A 411 42.20 27.62 9.29
N TYR A 412 41.29 27.96 8.36
CA TYR A 412 41.40 28.95 7.26
C TYR A 412 42.72 29.13 6.45
N LYS A 413 42.61 28.97 5.11
CA LYS A 413 43.03 30.00 4.13
C LYS A 413 42.34 29.84 2.76
N GLN A 414 42.39 30.91 1.96
CA GLN A 414 41.60 31.17 0.74
C GLN A 414 42.33 30.77 -0.58
N PRO A 415 41.67 30.87 -1.76
CA PRO A 415 42.04 30.10 -2.97
C PRO A 415 42.94 30.85 -3.97
N THR A 416 43.39 30.12 -4.99
CA THR A 416 44.03 30.69 -6.19
C THR A 416 43.49 30.03 -7.48
N THR A 417 43.20 30.87 -8.47
CA THR A 417 42.88 30.59 -9.88
C THR A 417 44.10 30.03 -10.65
N LEU A 418 44.08 29.63 -11.94
CA LEU A 418 43.29 30.03 -13.11
C LEU A 418 43.51 29.04 -14.31
N HIS A 419 42.61 29.07 -15.31
CA HIS A 419 42.76 28.64 -16.72
C HIS A 419 43.19 27.22 -17.12
N LEU A 420 42.44 26.67 -18.10
CA LEU A 420 43.01 26.18 -19.37
C LEU A 420 42.03 26.46 -20.52
N THR A 421 42.57 26.66 -21.72
CA THR A 421 41.91 27.27 -22.89
C THR A 421 41.52 26.26 -23.98
N THR A 422 40.42 26.56 -24.69
CA THR A 422 40.00 25.88 -25.93
C THR A 422 40.90 26.23 -27.12
N PRO A 423 40.98 25.37 -28.15
CA PRO A 423 41.08 25.79 -29.54
C PRO A 423 39.90 25.27 -30.38
N ALA A 424 39.54 26.01 -31.44
CA ALA A 424 38.41 25.74 -32.33
C ALA A 424 38.82 25.82 -33.81
N ILE A 425 38.14 25.07 -34.69
CA ILE A 425 37.94 25.30 -36.15
C ILE A 425 36.60 24.56 -36.47
N MET A 426 35.47 25.18 -36.87
CA MET A 426 35.04 25.62 -38.22
C MET A 426 35.30 24.61 -39.36
N ALA A 427 34.53 24.54 -40.46
CA ALA A 427 33.11 24.82 -40.79
C ALA A 427 32.91 24.38 -42.27
N GLU A 428 31.76 23.84 -42.68
CA GLU A 428 31.35 23.88 -44.10
C GLU A 428 29.84 23.58 -44.34
N GLU A 429 29.34 24.03 -45.48
CA GLU A 429 27.90 24.11 -45.84
C GLU A 429 27.44 23.03 -46.83
N SER A 430 26.14 22.70 -46.84
CA SER A 430 25.33 22.69 -48.08
C SER A 430 23.85 22.31 -47.86
N LYS A 431 22.98 22.88 -48.70
CA LYS A 431 21.53 22.63 -48.89
C LYS A 431 21.32 22.23 -50.39
N PRO A 432 20.07 22.10 -50.93
CA PRO A 432 18.94 21.23 -50.58
C PRO A 432 18.37 20.49 -51.84
N VAL A 433 17.41 19.55 -51.70
CA VAL A 433 16.44 19.20 -52.78
C VAL A 433 15.06 18.82 -52.22
N ASP A 434 14.03 19.13 -53.01
CA ASP A 434 12.60 19.33 -52.76
C ASP A 434 11.65 18.19 -52.33
N ALA A 435 10.53 18.70 -51.81
CA ALA A 435 9.20 18.15 -51.54
C ALA A 435 8.49 17.30 -52.62
N LYS A 436 7.49 16.52 -52.16
CA LYS A 436 6.12 16.52 -52.74
C LYS A 436 5.05 15.86 -51.84
N ALA A 437 3.88 16.50 -51.74
CA ALA A 437 2.57 15.89 -51.50
C ALA A 437 1.81 15.79 -52.86
N PRO A 438 0.66 15.10 -53.04
CA PRO A 438 -0.65 15.36 -52.39
C PRO A 438 -1.45 14.04 -52.09
N GLN A 439 -2.78 13.89 -51.92
CA GLN A 439 -3.96 14.81 -51.90
C GLN A 439 -5.10 14.24 -50.99
N GLU A 440 -6.38 14.48 -51.30
CA GLU A 440 -7.58 14.15 -50.49
C GLU A 440 -8.71 13.45 -51.31
N ALA A 441 -9.71 12.91 -50.59
CA ALA A 441 -11.15 12.78 -50.96
C ALA A 441 -11.55 11.69 -52.00
N PRO A 442 -12.82 11.18 -52.02
CA PRO A 442 -14.06 11.82 -51.54
C PRO A 442 -15.07 10.95 -50.73
N VAL A 443 -16.20 11.58 -50.39
CA VAL A 443 -17.38 11.08 -49.67
C VAL A 443 -18.40 10.40 -50.61
N SER A 444 -19.19 9.44 -50.12
CA SER A 444 -20.45 8.99 -50.75
C SER A 444 -21.49 8.51 -49.72
N SER A 445 -22.77 8.55 -50.09
CA SER A 445 -23.96 8.37 -49.23
C SER A 445 -24.68 7.01 -49.38
N ALA A 446 -25.61 6.74 -48.44
CA ALA A 446 -26.51 5.56 -48.30
C ALA A 446 -27.57 5.45 -49.45
N PRO A 447 -28.60 4.53 -49.43
CA PRO A 447 -29.00 3.50 -48.44
C PRO A 447 -29.39 2.11 -49.06
N VAL A 448 -30.09 1.23 -48.29
CA VAL A 448 -31.26 0.36 -48.66
C VAL A 448 -31.41 -0.87 -47.72
N ASP A 449 -32.60 -1.00 -47.09
CA ASP A 449 -33.51 -2.16 -46.81
C ASP A 449 -32.99 -3.63 -46.77
N ALA A 450 -33.68 -4.65 -46.19
CA ALA A 450 -34.72 -4.82 -45.14
C ALA A 450 -35.01 -6.35 -44.97
N ALA A 451 -36.03 -6.73 -44.18
CA ALA A 451 -36.58 -8.09 -43.94
C ALA A 451 -35.67 -9.05 -43.12
N ASP A 452 -36.05 -9.44 -41.91
CA ASP A 452 -37.19 -10.30 -41.48
C ASP A 452 -36.90 -11.80 -41.62
N ASP A 453 -36.87 -12.51 -40.48
CA ASP A 453 -37.61 -13.77 -40.38
C ASP A 453 -38.06 -14.00 -38.93
N ALA A 454 -39.28 -14.53 -38.76
CA ALA A 454 -39.94 -14.65 -37.46
C ALA A 454 -40.67 -15.99 -37.32
N SER A 455 -40.42 -16.69 -36.21
CA SER A 455 -41.19 -17.86 -35.75
C SER A 455 -40.87 -18.08 -34.26
N SER A 456 -41.75 -17.75 -33.30
CA SER A 456 -43.03 -18.39 -32.92
C SER A 456 -42.85 -19.62 -32.02
N GLY A 457 -43.70 -19.78 -31.00
CA GLY A 457 -43.66 -20.93 -30.08
C GLY A 457 -43.86 -20.60 -28.60
N SER A 458 -44.99 -20.01 -28.23
CA SER A 458 -45.51 -20.02 -26.86
C SER A 458 -46.26 -21.34 -26.59
N GLU A 459 -46.23 -21.85 -25.36
CA GLU A 459 -47.46 -22.13 -24.58
C GLU A 459 -47.17 -22.56 -23.14
N GLU A 460 -48.05 -22.14 -22.23
CA GLU A 460 -48.19 -22.66 -20.87
C GLU A 460 -49.17 -23.84 -20.91
N ASP A 461 -49.04 -24.84 -20.00
CA ASP A 461 -50.14 -25.10 -19.06
C ASP A 461 -49.77 -26.09 -17.93
N ALA A 462 -50.61 -26.12 -16.89
CA ALA A 462 -50.49 -26.98 -15.72
C ALA A 462 -51.72 -27.92 -15.54
N PRO A 463 -52.11 -28.32 -14.31
CA PRO A 463 -51.83 -29.63 -13.69
C PRO A 463 -53.11 -30.54 -13.68
N PRO A 464 -53.24 -31.65 -12.88
CA PRO A 464 -53.54 -31.52 -11.42
C PRO A 464 -53.21 -32.73 -10.46
N SER A 465 -53.01 -32.43 -9.16
CA SER A 465 -53.51 -33.13 -7.93
C SER A 465 -53.28 -34.67 -7.69
N THR A 466 -53.27 -35.26 -6.47
CA THR A 466 -53.71 -34.85 -5.12
C THR A 466 -53.12 -35.75 -4.00
N SER A 467 -52.84 -35.16 -2.81
CA SER A 467 -52.93 -35.76 -1.44
C SER A 467 -52.02 -36.96 -1.05
N THR A 468 -51.58 -37.16 0.20
CA THR A 468 -52.13 -36.77 1.53
C THR A 468 -51.07 -36.32 2.56
N ASP A 469 -51.53 -35.57 3.57
CA ASP A 469 -50.89 -35.17 4.84
C ASP A 469 -51.99 -35.36 5.94
N PRO A 470 -51.71 -35.70 7.23
CA PRO A 470 -51.24 -34.73 8.24
C PRO A 470 -50.23 -35.36 9.27
N ASN A 471 -49.60 -34.65 10.24
CA ASN A 471 -50.13 -33.58 11.09
C ASN A 471 -49.03 -32.84 11.92
N ALA A 472 -49.43 -31.72 12.55
CA ALA A 472 -48.80 -30.98 13.67
C ALA A 472 -47.69 -29.92 13.40
N ALA A 473 -48.13 -28.67 13.21
CA ALA A 473 -47.41 -27.42 13.56
C ALA A 473 -47.83 -26.96 15.00
N PRO A 474 -47.28 -25.91 15.69
CA PRO A 474 -46.77 -24.64 15.13
C PRO A 474 -45.64 -23.83 15.85
N LYS A 475 -45.08 -22.85 15.09
CA LYS A 475 -44.59 -21.49 15.45
C LYS A 475 -43.80 -21.23 16.76
N LYS A 476 -42.58 -20.64 16.62
CA LYS A 476 -41.82 -19.97 17.69
C LYS A 476 -41.86 -18.42 17.60
N LYS A 477 -42.04 -17.75 18.74
CA LYS A 477 -41.90 -16.28 18.92
C LYS A 477 -40.50 -15.89 19.45
N SER A 478 -40.18 -14.61 19.33
CA SER A 478 -38.90 -13.98 19.71
C SER A 478 -38.75 -13.61 21.20
N LYS A 479 -37.51 -13.60 21.74
CA LYS A 479 -36.86 -12.41 22.39
C LYS A 479 -35.48 -12.68 23.05
N LYS A 480 -34.55 -11.74 22.79
CA LYS A 480 -33.41 -11.20 23.58
C LYS A 480 -32.37 -12.13 24.28
N LYS A 481 -31.08 -11.83 24.04
CA LYS A 481 -29.94 -12.10 24.94
C LYS A 481 -29.13 -10.81 25.19
N ARG A 482 -28.54 -10.68 26.39
CA ARG A 482 -27.63 -9.58 26.81
C ARG A 482 -26.27 -9.64 26.11
N SER A 483 -25.57 -8.51 26.03
CA SER A 483 -24.31 -8.35 25.30
C SER A 483 -23.04 -8.59 26.14
N LYS A 484 -21.89 -8.72 25.47
CA LYS A 484 -20.55 -8.93 26.06
C LYS A 484 -20.09 -7.87 27.08
N LYS A 485 -20.73 -6.69 27.14
CA LYS A 485 -20.22 -5.50 27.86
C LYS A 485 -20.00 -5.73 29.36
N ASP A 486 -20.84 -6.55 29.99
CA ASP A 486 -20.76 -6.81 31.44
C ASP A 486 -19.60 -7.73 31.85
N ARG A 487 -19.08 -8.57 30.94
CA ARG A 487 -17.91 -9.44 31.21
C ARG A 487 -16.56 -8.72 31.05
N LEU A 488 -16.56 -7.51 30.48
CA LEU A 488 -15.33 -6.74 30.25
C LEU A 488 -14.92 -5.96 31.51
N LYS A 489 -15.89 -5.47 32.30
CA LYS A 489 -15.62 -4.69 33.53
C LYS A 489 -14.84 -5.47 34.59
N SER A 490 -15.10 -6.78 34.72
CA SER A 490 -14.41 -7.66 35.68
C SER A 490 -12.96 -7.99 35.31
N ALA A 491 -12.51 -7.69 34.09
CA ALA A 491 -11.17 -8.04 33.62
C ALA A 491 -10.15 -6.89 33.73
N VAL A 492 -10.59 -5.67 34.07
CA VAL A 492 -9.76 -4.44 34.09
C VAL A 492 -9.56 -3.90 35.52
N GLY A 493 -9.73 -4.74 36.55
CA GLY A 493 -9.45 -4.37 37.95
C GLY A 493 -10.36 -3.30 38.57
N LEU A 494 -11.40 -2.83 37.87
CA LEU A 494 -12.37 -1.86 38.37
C LEU A 494 -13.56 -2.55 39.05
N ALA A 495 -13.32 -3.04 40.27
CA ALA A 495 -14.37 -3.33 41.25
C ALA A 495 -14.24 -2.35 42.43
N PRO A 496 -15.35 -1.93 43.08
CA PRO A 496 -15.27 -0.92 44.14
C PRO A 496 -14.54 -1.47 45.36
N LYS A 497 -13.64 -0.67 45.94
CA LYS A 497 -13.25 -0.81 47.34
C LYS A 497 -13.98 0.27 48.13
N ASP A 498 -14.61 -0.15 49.22
CA ASP A 498 -15.39 0.72 50.09
C ASP A 498 -14.53 1.82 50.74
N GLU A 499 -15.17 2.96 51.01
CA GLU A 499 -14.54 4.12 51.63
C GLU A 499 -14.14 3.86 53.08
N LYS A 500 -12.91 4.29 53.45
CA LYS A 500 -12.69 5.04 54.69
C LYS A 500 -11.32 5.74 54.73
N SER A 501 -11.39 7.08 54.82
CA SER A 501 -10.48 8.02 55.49
C SER A 501 -8.95 7.94 55.27
N GLY A 502 -8.34 9.07 54.87
CA GLY A 502 -6.97 9.40 55.32
C GLY A 502 -6.06 10.16 54.34
N GLU A 503 -6.27 11.48 54.23
CA GLU A 503 -5.28 12.56 53.95
C GLU A 503 -4.27 12.50 52.77
N SER A 504 -3.78 13.70 52.44
CA SER A 504 -2.94 14.01 51.27
C SER A 504 -1.45 13.74 51.47
N SER A 505 -0.75 13.30 50.43
CA SER A 505 0.67 13.60 50.24
C SER A 505 1.04 13.73 48.76
N SER A 506 2.19 14.35 48.48
CA SER A 506 2.54 15.01 47.22
C SER A 506 3.25 14.14 46.19
N ALA A 507 3.09 14.54 44.92
CA ALA A 507 3.98 14.37 43.77
C ALA A 507 5.20 13.42 43.88
N ALA A 508 5.19 12.38 43.04
CA ALA A 508 6.38 11.71 42.54
C ALA A 508 6.11 11.21 41.10
N ASP A 509 7.14 11.27 40.24
CA ASP A 509 7.06 10.77 38.86
C ASP A 509 6.71 9.28 38.81
N HIS A 510 5.59 8.96 38.16
CA HIS A 510 5.24 7.59 37.82
C HIS A 510 4.98 7.49 36.32
N ASN A 511 6.02 7.12 35.57
CA ASN A 511 5.86 6.69 34.18
C ASN A 511 4.90 5.48 34.15
N PRO A 512 3.71 5.57 33.54
CA PRO A 512 2.73 4.48 33.55
C PRO A 512 3.24 3.21 32.82
N VAL A 513 4.28 3.32 32.00
CA VAL A 513 4.95 2.16 31.38
C VAL A 513 5.71 1.32 32.42
N SER A 514 6.12 1.90 33.56
CA SER A 514 6.75 1.17 34.67
C SER A 514 5.76 0.26 35.43
N ALA A 515 4.45 0.54 35.33
CA ALA A 515 3.37 -0.25 35.92
C ALA A 515 2.90 -1.41 35.03
N LEU A 516 3.37 -1.49 33.78
CA LEU A 516 3.04 -2.61 32.88
C LEU A 516 3.84 -3.87 33.26
N SER A 517 3.17 -5.02 33.26
CA SER A 517 3.82 -6.31 33.44
C SER A 517 4.74 -6.65 32.25
N LYS A 518 5.74 -7.50 32.49
CA LYS A 518 6.68 -7.96 31.45
C LYS A 518 5.97 -8.60 30.23
N ALA A 519 4.79 -9.19 30.43
CA ALA A 519 3.96 -9.71 29.36
C ALA A 519 3.36 -8.59 28.49
N GLN A 520 2.79 -7.56 29.11
CA GLN A 520 2.18 -6.41 28.42
C GLN A 520 3.23 -5.57 27.67
N LEU A 521 4.46 -5.47 28.20
CA LEU A 521 5.58 -4.81 27.52
C LEU A 521 6.01 -5.58 26.26
N ASN A 522 6.10 -6.91 26.32
CA ASN A 522 6.39 -7.74 25.14
C ASN A 522 5.24 -7.72 24.11
N GLU A 523 3.99 -7.65 24.56
CA GLU A 523 2.82 -7.50 23.68
C GLU A 523 2.82 -6.15 22.96
N LEU A 524 3.20 -5.06 23.65
CA LEU A 524 3.37 -3.73 23.06
C LEU A 524 4.45 -3.71 21.97
N LEU A 525 5.57 -4.41 22.18
CA LEU A 525 6.63 -4.58 21.18
C LEU A 525 6.19 -5.40 19.97
N LEU A 526 5.47 -6.49 20.18
CA LEU A 526 4.89 -7.31 19.11
C LEU A 526 3.90 -6.51 18.25
N MET A 527 3.22 -5.52 18.84
CA MET A 527 2.34 -4.58 18.15
C MET A 527 3.07 -3.39 17.49
N ASN A 528 4.36 -3.17 17.79
CA ASN A 528 5.14 -2.07 17.23
C ASN A 528 6.61 -2.50 16.95
N PRO A 529 6.87 -3.12 15.79
CA PRO A 529 8.22 -3.57 15.40
C PRO A 529 9.23 -2.43 15.15
N ALA A 530 8.79 -1.18 15.05
CA ALA A 530 9.71 -0.03 15.03
C ALA A 530 10.27 0.24 16.43
N LEU A 531 9.40 0.28 17.44
CA LEU A 531 9.77 0.46 18.85
C LEU A 531 10.68 -0.67 19.37
N ALA A 532 10.48 -1.91 18.90
CA ALA A 532 11.35 -3.04 19.23
C ALA A 532 12.80 -2.80 18.79
N ARG A 533 12.99 -2.33 17.55
CA ARG A 533 14.32 -2.03 16.99
C ARG A 533 14.96 -0.80 17.67
N GLU A 534 14.15 0.19 18.06
CA GLU A 534 14.60 1.39 18.78
C GLU A 534 15.16 1.09 20.17
N VAL A 535 14.62 0.08 20.88
CA VAL A 535 15.20 -0.42 22.15
C VAL A 535 16.25 -1.52 21.97
N GLY A 536 16.73 -1.73 20.74
CA GLY A 536 17.83 -2.67 20.42
C GLY A 536 17.43 -4.14 20.38
N LEU A 537 16.14 -4.47 20.28
CA LEU A 537 15.64 -5.85 20.15
C LEU A 537 15.43 -6.22 18.67
N LYS A 538 15.67 -7.49 18.33
CA LYS A 538 15.33 -8.04 17.01
C LYS A 538 13.84 -8.39 16.94
N ASP A 539 13.28 -8.42 15.73
CA ASP A 539 11.85 -8.74 15.52
C ASP A 539 11.49 -10.10 16.13
N GLY A 540 10.61 -10.09 17.14
CA GLY A 540 10.17 -11.29 17.88
C GLY A 540 11.02 -11.66 19.11
N GLU A 541 12.05 -10.89 19.43
CA GLU A 541 12.90 -11.11 20.61
C GLU A 541 12.25 -10.54 21.89
N PRO A 542 12.09 -11.33 22.97
CA PRO A 542 11.45 -10.86 24.19
C PRO A 542 12.35 -9.90 24.97
N ALA A 543 11.78 -8.80 25.47
CA ALA A 543 12.53 -7.80 26.22
C ALA A 543 13.13 -8.39 27.52
N THR A 544 14.45 -8.30 27.63
CA THR A 544 15.23 -8.76 28.79
C THR A 544 16.23 -7.67 29.22
N GLY A 545 16.59 -7.68 30.51
CA GLY A 545 17.59 -6.78 31.08
C GLY A 545 17.37 -5.30 30.72
N THR A 546 18.41 -4.69 30.16
CA THR A 546 18.49 -3.28 29.75
C THR A 546 17.39 -2.85 28.78
N ALA A 547 16.94 -3.72 27.86
CA ALA A 547 15.85 -3.38 26.94
C ALA A 547 14.50 -3.20 27.68
N LEU A 548 14.27 -3.98 28.76
CA LEU A 548 13.08 -3.81 29.59
C LEU A 548 13.14 -2.51 30.42
N GLU A 549 14.33 -2.07 30.82
CA GLU A 549 14.51 -0.77 31.46
C GLU A 549 14.40 0.40 30.49
N ALA A 550 14.90 0.25 29.26
CA ALA A 550 14.70 1.22 28.18
C ALA A 550 13.20 1.40 27.88
N LEU A 551 12.44 0.31 27.77
CA LEU A 551 10.99 0.36 27.63
C LEU A 551 10.28 1.06 28.79
N LYS A 552 10.73 0.84 30.03
CA LYS A 552 10.20 1.56 31.21
C LYS A 552 10.65 3.04 31.29
N LYS A 553 11.54 3.49 30.40
CA LYS A 553 11.99 4.88 30.25
C LYS A 553 11.37 5.56 29.02
N LEU A 554 10.89 4.80 28.03
CA LEU A 554 10.12 5.33 26.89
C LEU A 554 8.84 6.04 27.36
N SER A 555 8.46 7.10 26.63
CA SER A 555 7.28 7.90 26.94
C SER A 555 6.07 7.48 26.08
N ILE A 556 4.89 8.00 26.42
CA ILE A 556 3.65 7.73 25.67
C ILE A 556 3.73 8.22 24.21
N GLN A 557 4.56 9.23 23.91
CA GLN A 557 4.70 9.80 22.56
C GLN A 557 5.28 8.82 21.54
N ASP A 558 6.41 8.14 21.81
CA ASP A 558 7.06 7.26 20.81
C ASP A 558 6.15 6.12 20.37
N ILE A 559 5.35 5.61 21.30
CA ILE A 559 4.37 4.55 21.06
C ILE A 559 3.28 5.07 20.10
N MET A 560 2.81 6.32 20.25
CA MET A 560 1.87 6.93 19.32
C MET A 560 2.53 7.25 17.97
N THR A 561 3.79 7.68 17.97
CA THR A 561 4.57 7.95 16.75
C THR A 561 4.76 6.67 15.92
N GLY A 562 5.12 5.55 16.57
CA GLY A 562 5.25 4.25 15.90
C GLY A 562 3.92 3.64 15.47
N LEU A 563 2.81 3.94 16.15
CA LEU A 563 1.46 3.57 15.71
C LEU A 563 0.99 4.41 14.50
N ALA A 564 1.29 5.71 14.47
CA ALA A 564 1.08 6.56 13.30
C ALA A 564 1.95 6.13 12.10
N ALA A 565 3.18 5.69 12.38
CA ALA A 565 4.09 5.10 11.39
C ALA A 565 3.68 3.68 10.92
N SER A 566 2.58 3.10 11.42
CA SER A 566 2.09 1.79 11.01
C SER A 566 1.09 1.83 9.84
N GLY A 567 0.81 3.01 9.27
CA GLY A 567 -0.01 3.17 8.06
C GLY A 567 0.74 2.78 6.78
N LYS A 568 0.00 2.40 5.73
CA LYS A 568 0.53 1.97 4.39
C LYS A 568 1.48 2.98 3.71
N ASN A 569 1.55 4.22 4.20
CA ASN A 569 2.29 5.35 3.60
C ASN A 569 3.52 5.80 4.41
N ALA A 570 3.95 5.07 5.45
CA ALA A 570 5.13 5.42 6.23
C ALA A 570 6.44 5.02 5.53
N LYS A 571 7.34 5.98 5.31
CA LYS A 571 8.73 5.71 4.90
C LYS A 571 9.63 5.66 6.13
N ASP A 572 10.79 5.04 5.99
CA ASP A 572 11.79 4.93 7.06
C ASP A 572 12.21 6.32 7.57
N ILE A 573 12.45 6.44 8.87
CA ILE A 573 12.73 7.68 9.61
C ILE A 573 13.96 8.41 9.05
N GLY A 574 14.98 7.65 8.59
CA GLY A 574 16.17 8.18 7.94
C GLY A 574 15.96 8.76 6.53
N SER A 575 14.83 8.46 5.87
CA SER A 575 14.60 8.80 4.46
C SER A 575 14.17 10.25 4.21
N TYR A 576 13.66 10.96 5.22
CA TYR A 576 13.08 12.30 5.10
C TYR A 576 14.13 13.44 5.08
N LYS A 577 15.15 13.32 4.20
CA LYS A 577 16.31 14.24 4.09
C LYS A 577 15.94 15.73 3.98
N PHE A 578 14.78 16.07 3.41
CA PHE A 578 14.27 17.45 3.41
C PHE A 578 13.77 17.88 4.80
N TRP A 579 12.80 17.16 5.37
CA TRP A 579 12.14 17.51 6.63
C TRP A 579 13.11 17.53 7.83
N GLN A 580 14.16 16.71 7.82
CA GLN A 580 15.26 16.75 8.81
C GLN A 580 15.96 18.13 8.89
N THR A 581 15.84 18.99 7.87
CA THR A 581 16.39 20.36 7.85
C THR A 581 15.38 21.44 8.24
N GLN A 582 14.09 21.09 8.32
CA GLN A 582 12.99 22.02 8.54
C GLN A 582 12.75 22.24 10.06
N PRO A 583 12.14 23.37 10.46
CA PRO A 583 11.77 23.64 11.85
C PRO A 583 10.48 22.87 12.22
N VAL A 584 10.57 21.54 12.28
CA VAL A 584 9.47 20.64 12.69
C VAL A 584 9.99 19.67 13.75
N PRO A 585 9.12 19.17 14.67
CA PRO A 585 9.52 18.15 15.63
C PRO A 585 10.05 16.90 14.93
N LYS A 586 11.07 16.26 15.50
CA LYS A 586 11.62 15.02 14.94
C LYS A 586 10.83 13.81 15.42
N PHE A 587 11.01 12.67 14.75
CA PHE A 587 10.58 11.38 15.29
C PHE A 587 11.47 11.00 16.49
N GLY A 588 10.88 10.52 17.59
CA GLY A 588 11.60 10.09 18.82
C GLY A 588 11.86 11.17 19.88
N GLU A 589 11.34 12.40 19.71
CA GLU A 589 11.41 13.45 20.75
C GLU A 589 10.36 13.18 21.85
N THR A 590 10.82 12.77 23.04
CA THR A 590 9.99 12.32 24.15
C THR A 590 9.76 13.36 25.24
N GLY A 591 8.55 13.32 25.81
CA GLY A 591 8.18 14.11 26.99
C GLY A 591 7.24 15.26 26.67
N GLN A 592 6.70 15.85 27.73
CA GLN A 592 5.87 17.04 27.60
C GLN A 592 6.77 18.23 27.23
N ILE A 593 6.74 18.63 25.96
CA ILE A 593 7.57 19.73 25.44
C ILE A 593 6.93 21.07 25.78
N GLU A 594 7.75 22.09 25.98
CA GLU A 594 7.26 23.47 26.07
C GLU A 594 6.69 23.89 24.71
N GLU A 595 5.41 24.25 24.68
CA GLU A 595 4.74 24.61 23.42
C GLU A 595 5.13 26.02 22.99
N GLY A 596 5.64 26.18 21.77
CA GLY A 596 6.16 27.46 21.28
C GLY A 596 6.88 27.38 19.93
N PRO A 597 7.34 28.51 19.38
CA PRO A 597 8.07 28.53 18.10
C PRO A 597 9.35 27.69 18.14
N PHE A 598 9.59 26.88 17.11
CA PHE A 598 10.79 26.04 17.02
C PHE A 598 12.06 26.87 16.76
N LYS A 599 11.94 27.92 15.93
CA LYS A 599 12.98 28.92 15.66
C LYS A 599 12.36 30.31 15.71
N VAL A 600 13.02 31.20 16.45
CA VAL A 600 12.81 32.64 16.29
C VAL A 600 13.45 33.05 14.97
N ILE A 601 12.65 33.64 14.07
CA ILE A 601 13.09 34.09 12.76
C ILE A 601 13.31 35.60 12.83
N ASP A 602 14.49 36.03 12.38
CA ASP A 602 14.83 37.43 12.20
C ASP A 602 14.36 37.89 10.81
N PRO A 603 13.38 38.80 10.69
CA PRO A 603 12.83 39.22 9.39
C PRO A 603 13.88 39.84 8.47
N GLU A 604 14.88 40.52 9.02
CA GLU A 604 15.91 41.23 8.22
C GLU A 604 16.88 40.24 7.54
N LYS A 605 17.01 39.03 8.08
CA LYS A 605 17.88 37.96 7.56
C LYS A 605 17.17 37.05 6.55
N VAL A 606 15.88 37.26 6.29
CA VAL A 606 15.12 36.50 5.28
C VAL A 606 15.54 36.97 3.88
N PRO A 607 15.93 36.06 2.96
CA PRO A 607 16.30 36.45 1.59
C PRO A 607 15.16 37.18 0.88
N LYS A 608 15.43 38.40 0.43
CA LYS A 608 14.44 39.26 -0.27
C LYS A 608 14.12 38.75 -1.68
N GLU A 609 15.12 38.20 -2.36
CA GLU A 609 14.97 37.55 -3.66
C GLU A 609 14.65 36.05 -3.53
N PRO A 610 13.92 35.46 -4.49
CA PRO A 610 13.69 34.02 -4.55
C PRO A 610 14.97 33.26 -4.88
N ALA A 611 15.02 31.97 -4.52
CA ALA A 611 16.11 31.10 -4.94
C ALA A 611 16.08 30.90 -6.48
N ALA A 612 17.27 30.85 -7.09
CA ALA A 612 17.40 30.60 -8.53
C ALA A 612 16.69 29.30 -8.94
N MET A 613 15.84 29.39 -9.95
CA MET A 613 15.07 28.25 -10.44
C MET A 613 15.93 27.37 -11.37
N MET A 614 15.54 26.10 -11.54
CA MET A 614 16.20 25.20 -12.49
C MET A 614 16.03 25.74 -13.93
N GLU A 615 17.03 25.52 -14.77
CA GLU A 615 17.00 25.93 -16.17
C GLU A 615 15.73 25.43 -16.88
N GLY A 616 15.08 26.33 -17.64
CA GLY A 616 13.81 26.04 -18.31
C GLY A 616 12.55 26.33 -17.48
N PHE A 617 12.67 26.74 -16.22
CA PHE A 617 11.54 27.07 -15.35
C PHE A 617 11.68 28.45 -14.71
N GLU A 618 10.55 29.09 -14.41
CA GLU A 618 10.48 30.39 -13.75
C GLU A 618 9.42 30.40 -12.64
N TRP A 619 9.63 31.25 -11.65
CA TRP A 619 8.64 31.55 -10.62
C TRP A 619 7.53 32.45 -11.17
N VAL A 620 6.30 32.18 -10.78
CA VAL A 620 5.15 33.07 -11.00
C VAL A 620 4.37 33.25 -9.70
N THR A 621 3.80 34.44 -9.54
CA THR A 621 2.80 34.75 -8.51
C THR A 621 1.43 34.74 -9.18
N MET A 622 0.56 33.82 -8.80
CA MET A 622 -0.74 33.62 -9.44
C MET A 622 -1.80 34.55 -8.84
N ASP A 623 -2.45 35.36 -9.66
CA ASP A 623 -3.56 36.23 -9.23
C ASP A 623 -4.90 35.67 -9.72
N LEU A 624 -5.63 35.05 -8.80
CA LEU A 624 -6.88 34.33 -9.07
C LEU A 624 -8.09 35.24 -9.37
N ASN A 625 -7.89 36.57 -9.33
CA ASN A 625 -8.85 37.51 -9.90
C ASN A 625 -8.84 37.47 -11.45
N ARG A 626 -7.73 37.08 -12.06
CA ARG A 626 -7.61 36.88 -13.51
C ARG A 626 -8.08 35.47 -13.87
N ASP A 627 -9.14 35.36 -14.66
CA ASP A 627 -9.75 34.05 -14.98
C ASP A 627 -8.81 33.12 -15.76
N GLU A 628 -7.90 33.69 -16.57
CA GLU A 628 -6.84 32.94 -17.26
C GLU A 628 -5.94 32.18 -16.26
N GLU A 629 -5.43 32.86 -15.23
CA GLU A 629 -4.53 32.27 -14.24
C GLU A 629 -5.27 31.33 -13.28
N LEU A 630 -6.54 31.61 -12.97
CA LEU A 630 -7.40 30.67 -12.27
C LEU A 630 -7.66 29.40 -13.11
N THR A 631 -7.79 29.53 -14.43
CA THR A 631 -7.93 28.38 -15.35
C THR A 631 -6.65 27.55 -15.36
N GLU A 632 -5.47 28.17 -15.41
CA GLU A 632 -4.19 27.44 -15.30
C GLU A 632 -4.07 26.63 -14.00
N VAL A 633 -4.47 27.22 -12.85
CA VAL A 633 -4.46 26.50 -11.55
C VAL A 633 -5.50 25.38 -11.55
N PHE A 634 -6.71 25.63 -12.07
CA PHE A 634 -7.75 24.63 -12.24
C PHE A 634 -7.27 23.43 -13.08
N ASP A 635 -6.72 23.69 -14.27
CA ASP A 635 -6.24 22.65 -15.20
C ASP A 635 -5.07 21.85 -14.61
N LEU A 636 -4.14 22.52 -13.91
CA LEU A 636 -3.04 21.84 -13.22
C LEU A 636 -3.58 20.89 -12.15
N LEU A 637 -4.53 21.34 -11.32
CA LEU A 637 -5.11 20.52 -10.26
C LEU A 637 -5.94 19.36 -10.83
N ASN A 638 -6.85 19.64 -11.76
CA ASN A 638 -7.72 18.64 -12.40
C ASN A 638 -6.95 17.63 -13.28
N GLY A 639 -5.73 17.96 -13.74
CA GLY A 639 -4.86 17.01 -14.44
C GLY A 639 -3.88 16.22 -13.55
N HIS A 640 -3.48 16.79 -12.40
CA HIS A 640 -2.27 16.34 -11.69
C HIS A 640 -2.30 16.40 -10.16
N TYR A 641 -3.44 16.71 -9.54
CA TYR A 641 -3.57 16.66 -8.08
C TYR A 641 -3.88 15.24 -7.57
N VAL A 642 -4.43 15.12 -6.36
CA VAL A 642 -4.68 13.87 -5.65
C VAL A 642 -5.67 12.99 -6.43
N GLU A 643 -5.26 11.73 -6.60
CA GLU A 643 -6.03 10.61 -7.16
C GLU A 643 -6.12 9.53 -6.09
N ASP A 644 -7.15 8.70 -6.14
CA ASP A 644 -7.28 7.52 -5.28
C ASP A 644 -6.27 6.41 -5.69
N GLN A 645 -6.13 5.39 -4.83
CA GLN A 645 -5.09 4.35 -5.00
C GLN A 645 -5.28 3.48 -6.25
N GLU A 646 -6.49 3.46 -6.82
CA GLU A 646 -6.84 2.71 -8.03
C GLU A 646 -6.91 3.61 -9.28
N SER A 647 -6.75 4.93 -9.14
CA SER A 647 -6.91 5.95 -10.19
C SER A 647 -8.31 5.98 -10.84
N THR A 648 -9.35 5.59 -10.08
CA THR A 648 -10.75 5.58 -10.49
C THR A 648 -11.42 6.94 -10.26
N PHE A 649 -10.96 7.71 -9.27
CA PHE A 649 -11.52 9.00 -8.86
C PHE A 649 -10.43 10.09 -8.76
N ARG A 650 -10.72 11.27 -9.32
CA ARG A 650 -9.89 12.47 -9.15
C ARG A 650 -10.72 13.63 -8.63
N PHE A 651 -10.20 14.39 -7.66
CA PHE A 651 -10.90 15.58 -7.18
C PHE A 651 -11.05 16.64 -8.28
N ASN A 652 -12.28 17.14 -8.42
CA ASN A 652 -12.69 18.19 -9.32
C ASN A 652 -12.96 19.47 -8.51
N TYR A 653 -11.89 20.21 -8.22
CA TYR A 653 -11.97 21.51 -7.57
C TYR A 653 -12.49 22.56 -8.55
N SER A 654 -13.77 22.93 -8.48
CA SER A 654 -14.33 23.94 -9.39
C SER A 654 -13.64 25.30 -9.23
N LYS A 655 -13.65 26.14 -10.28
CA LYS A 655 -13.16 27.54 -10.20
C LYS A 655 -13.75 28.30 -9.02
N SER A 656 -15.04 28.09 -8.75
CA SER A 656 -15.80 28.70 -7.66
C SER A 656 -15.32 28.20 -6.29
N PHE A 657 -14.99 26.90 -6.16
CA PHE A 657 -14.33 26.34 -4.98
C PHE A 657 -12.94 26.95 -4.77
N LEU A 658 -12.11 27.03 -5.82
CA LEU A 658 -10.75 27.57 -5.72
C LEU A 658 -10.75 29.05 -5.30
N LYS A 659 -11.66 29.88 -5.83
CA LYS A 659 -11.82 31.26 -5.33
C LYS A 659 -12.24 31.30 -3.87
N TRP A 660 -13.21 30.48 -3.45
CA TRP A 660 -13.64 30.41 -2.05
C TRP A 660 -12.50 29.97 -1.11
N ALA A 661 -11.76 28.92 -1.48
CA ALA A 661 -10.68 28.36 -0.68
C ALA A 661 -9.42 29.24 -0.61
N LEU A 662 -9.07 29.93 -1.70
CA LEU A 662 -7.80 30.65 -1.82
C LEU A 662 -7.91 32.16 -1.54
N GLN A 663 -9.11 32.74 -1.63
CA GLN A 663 -9.34 34.18 -1.42
C GLN A 663 -9.99 34.48 -0.06
N ALA A 664 -9.56 33.80 1.00
CA ALA A 664 -9.97 34.05 2.38
C ALA A 664 -9.65 35.49 2.85
N PRO A 665 -10.36 36.08 3.83
CA PRO A 665 -10.06 37.43 4.31
C PRO A 665 -8.60 37.62 4.70
N GLY A 666 -7.92 38.61 4.09
CA GLY A 666 -6.48 38.83 4.27
C GLY A 666 -5.57 37.98 3.39
N TRP A 667 -6.11 37.23 2.41
CA TRP A 667 -5.32 36.53 1.39
C TRP A 667 -4.37 37.46 0.64
N ARG A 668 -3.32 36.88 0.06
CA ARG A 668 -2.25 37.59 -0.65
C ARG A 668 -1.86 36.79 -1.87
N ALA A 669 -1.83 37.45 -3.04
CA ALA A 669 -1.41 36.81 -4.29
C ALA A 669 0.01 36.24 -4.17
N GLU A 670 0.89 36.88 -3.39
CA GLU A 670 2.25 36.42 -3.10
C GLU A 670 2.29 35.00 -2.53
N TRP A 671 1.27 34.56 -1.79
CA TRP A 671 1.17 33.20 -1.24
C TRP A 671 0.60 32.18 -2.23
N HIS A 672 0.22 32.57 -3.45
CA HIS A 672 -0.18 31.66 -4.53
C HIS A 672 1.03 31.47 -5.47
N VAL A 673 1.93 30.57 -5.08
CA VAL A 673 3.22 30.38 -5.74
C VAL A 673 3.09 29.34 -6.84
N GLY A 674 3.28 29.76 -8.09
CA GLY A 674 3.34 28.87 -9.24
C GLY A 674 4.74 28.74 -9.82
N VAL A 675 4.92 27.71 -10.65
CA VAL A 675 6.09 27.54 -11.53
C VAL A 675 5.60 27.34 -12.95
N ARG A 676 6.06 28.20 -13.88
CA ARG A 676 5.80 28.06 -15.32
C ARG A 676 7.05 27.54 -16.03
N ALA A 677 6.86 26.76 -17.10
CA ALA A 677 7.96 26.40 -18.00
C ALA A 677 8.26 27.57 -18.94
N THR A 678 9.51 28.03 -19.03
CA THR A 678 9.88 29.28 -19.74
C THR A 678 9.53 29.23 -21.23
N LYS A 679 9.77 28.09 -21.90
CA LYS A 679 9.54 27.91 -23.34
C LYS A 679 8.06 27.83 -23.73
N SER A 680 7.24 27.11 -22.95
CA SER A 680 5.83 26.86 -23.29
C SER A 680 4.84 27.71 -22.50
N ARG A 681 5.33 28.52 -21.54
CA ARG A 681 4.56 29.32 -20.57
C ARG A 681 3.58 28.54 -19.68
N LYS A 682 3.39 27.23 -19.88
CA LYS A 682 2.44 26.40 -19.13
C LYS A 682 2.80 26.32 -17.64
N LEU A 683 1.80 26.48 -16.76
CA LEU A 683 1.91 26.18 -15.34
C LEU A 683 2.17 24.68 -15.11
N VAL A 684 3.19 24.35 -14.32
CA VAL A 684 3.64 22.97 -14.07
C VAL A 684 3.75 22.60 -12.59
N ALA A 685 3.70 23.58 -11.69
CA ALA A 685 3.55 23.33 -10.27
C ALA A 685 2.88 24.53 -9.57
N PHE A 686 2.27 24.26 -8.42
CA PHE A 686 1.56 25.24 -7.59
C PHE A 686 1.66 24.85 -6.11
N ILE A 687 1.70 25.85 -5.23
CA ILE A 687 1.49 25.71 -3.79
C ILE A 687 0.82 27.00 -3.31
N SER A 688 -0.11 26.89 -2.37
CA SER A 688 -0.86 28.04 -1.87
C SER A 688 -0.81 28.17 -0.35
N GLY A 689 -1.00 29.40 0.12
CA GLY A 689 -1.22 29.73 1.52
C GLY A 689 -2.32 30.76 1.70
N VAL A 690 -3.13 30.60 2.74
CA VAL A 690 -4.13 31.59 3.21
C VAL A 690 -3.88 31.91 4.69
N PRO A 691 -4.24 33.10 5.19
CA PRO A 691 -4.00 33.43 6.59
C PRO A 691 -4.97 32.68 7.50
N VAL A 692 -4.53 32.33 8.71
CA VAL A 692 -5.39 31.81 9.76
C VAL A 692 -4.85 32.20 11.14
N ASP A 693 -5.71 32.76 11.99
CA ASP A 693 -5.41 32.91 13.42
C ASP A 693 -5.78 31.59 14.11
N LEU A 694 -4.78 30.73 14.36
CA LEU A 694 -4.95 29.38 14.88
C LEU A 694 -4.70 29.35 16.40
N ARG A 695 -5.70 29.01 17.19
CA ARG A 695 -5.51 28.73 18.62
C ARG A 695 -4.96 27.32 18.82
N VAL A 696 -3.83 27.21 19.50
CA VAL A 696 -3.26 25.96 20.03
C VAL A 696 -3.22 26.08 21.56
N ARG A 697 -4.13 25.34 22.20
CA ARG A 697 -4.48 25.37 23.63
C ARG A 697 -4.78 26.79 24.10
N GLN A 698 -3.81 27.45 24.72
CA GLN A 698 -3.90 28.81 25.29
C GLN A 698 -3.23 29.88 24.42
N LYS A 699 -2.45 29.50 23.40
CA LYS A 699 -1.71 30.42 22.53
C LYS A 699 -2.47 30.59 21.21
N VAL A 700 -2.59 31.82 20.70
CA VAL A 700 -3.11 32.11 19.36
C VAL A 700 -1.94 32.42 18.45
N LEU A 701 -1.83 31.69 17.35
CA LEU A 701 -0.74 31.76 16.38
C LEU A 701 -1.27 32.45 15.12
N LYS A 702 -0.59 33.51 14.68
CA LYS A 702 -0.76 34.03 13.33
C LYS A 702 -0.03 33.10 12.38
N ALA A 703 -0.79 32.29 11.65
CA ALA A 703 -0.25 31.22 10.82
C ALA A 703 -0.73 31.35 9.36
N THR A 704 -0.09 30.61 8.47
CA THR A 704 -0.60 30.34 7.12
C THR A 704 -1.15 28.92 7.07
N GLU A 705 -2.38 28.74 6.58
CA GLU A 705 -2.88 27.43 6.17
C GLU A 705 -2.32 27.11 4.79
N ILE A 706 -1.51 26.05 4.67
CA ILE A 706 -0.84 25.66 3.42
C ILE A 706 -1.61 24.51 2.77
N ASN A 707 -2.05 24.71 1.52
CA ASN A 707 -2.84 23.73 0.78
C ASN A 707 -2.53 23.78 -0.74
N PHE A 708 -3.13 22.89 -1.53
CA PHE A 708 -3.03 22.82 -3.00
C PHE A 708 -1.60 22.65 -3.56
N LEU A 709 -0.72 21.97 -2.82
CA LEU A 709 0.61 21.58 -3.30
C LEU A 709 0.49 20.56 -4.45
N CYS A 710 0.64 21.05 -5.69
CA CYS A 710 0.55 20.26 -6.90
C CYS A 710 1.83 20.33 -7.73
N ILE A 711 2.23 19.19 -8.29
CA ILE A 711 3.29 19.11 -9.32
C ILE A 711 2.77 18.26 -10.46
N HIS A 712 2.83 18.80 -11.67
CA HIS A 712 2.51 18.14 -12.92
C HIS A 712 3.20 16.77 -13.00
N LYS A 713 2.45 15.70 -13.32
CA LYS A 713 2.90 14.30 -13.19
C LYS A 713 4.33 14.06 -13.71
N LYS A 714 4.65 14.56 -14.92
CA LYS A 714 5.98 14.46 -15.57
C LYS A 714 7.17 15.12 -14.84
N LEU A 715 6.93 15.95 -13.82
CA LEU A 715 7.97 16.63 -13.01
C LEU A 715 8.03 16.10 -11.56
N ARG A 716 7.24 15.08 -11.23
CA ARG A 716 7.37 14.35 -9.96
C ARG A 716 8.77 13.70 -9.90
N ALA A 717 9.23 13.34 -8.70
CA ALA A 717 10.61 12.91 -8.39
C ALA A 717 11.76 13.93 -8.64
N LYS A 718 11.59 15.01 -9.42
CA LYS A 718 12.62 16.05 -9.66
C LYS A 718 12.90 16.99 -8.46
N ARG A 719 12.53 16.60 -7.24
CA ARG A 719 12.70 17.37 -5.97
C ARG A 719 12.16 18.82 -5.97
N LEU A 720 11.19 19.14 -6.83
CA LEU A 720 10.58 20.47 -6.90
C LEU A 720 9.74 20.81 -5.64
N THR A 721 9.14 19.81 -4.96
CA THR A 721 8.38 20.02 -3.70
C THR A 721 9.19 20.74 -2.61
N PRO A 722 10.40 20.29 -2.21
CA PRO A 722 11.31 21.05 -1.34
C PRO A 722 11.54 22.52 -1.74
N VAL A 723 11.55 22.82 -3.03
CA VAL A 723 11.84 24.16 -3.55
C VAL A 723 10.59 25.05 -3.42
N LEU A 724 9.42 24.52 -3.78
CA LEU A 724 8.11 25.17 -3.55
C LEU A 724 7.86 25.49 -2.07
N ILE A 725 8.10 24.52 -1.18
CA ILE A 725 7.92 24.71 0.26
C ILE A 725 8.86 25.81 0.78
N LYS A 726 10.14 25.78 0.39
CA LYS A 726 11.11 26.83 0.79
C LYS A 726 10.70 28.22 0.29
N GLU A 727 10.20 28.33 -0.94
CA GLU A 727 9.79 29.62 -1.51
C GLU A 727 8.54 30.17 -0.82
N ILE A 728 7.49 29.36 -0.60
CA ILE A 728 6.32 29.86 0.14
C ILE A 728 6.65 30.21 1.59
N THR A 729 7.50 29.42 2.27
CA THR A 729 8.03 29.78 3.60
C THR A 729 8.75 31.13 3.58
N ARG A 730 9.62 31.37 2.60
CA ARG A 730 10.33 32.67 2.44
C ARG A 730 9.35 33.82 2.28
N ARG A 731 8.29 33.66 1.47
CA ARG A 731 7.26 34.69 1.26
C ARG A 731 6.40 34.95 2.51
N CYS A 732 6.03 33.91 3.26
CA CYS A 732 5.37 34.07 4.57
C CYS A 732 6.26 34.82 5.57
N TYR A 733 7.54 34.46 5.64
CA TYR A 733 8.52 35.06 6.56
C TYR A 733 8.77 36.55 6.25
N LEU A 734 8.86 36.95 4.97
CA LEU A 734 8.96 38.35 4.56
C LEU A 734 7.74 39.20 4.99
N LEU A 735 6.59 38.56 5.17
CA LEU A 735 5.34 39.19 5.59
C LEU A 735 5.07 39.05 7.10
N GLY A 736 6.07 38.60 7.87
CA GLY A 736 6.00 38.53 9.33
C GLY A 736 5.21 37.33 9.89
N ILE A 737 4.89 36.33 9.05
CA ILE A 737 4.19 35.11 9.47
C ILE A 737 5.17 33.94 9.48
N PHE A 738 5.41 33.38 10.67
CA PHE A 738 6.49 32.41 10.90
C PHE A 738 6.01 30.99 11.18
N GLN A 739 4.70 30.78 11.34
CA GLN A 739 4.07 29.48 11.60
C GLN A 739 3.12 29.11 10.46
N ALA A 740 2.90 27.81 10.25
CA ALA A 740 1.89 27.32 9.32
C ALA A 740 1.20 26.07 9.85
N ILE A 741 -0.04 25.85 9.41
CA ILE A 741 -0.76 24.58 9.56
C ILE A 741 -0.89 23.92 8.19
N TYR A 742 -0.70 22.61 8.14
CA TYR A 742 -0.90 21.82 6.93
C TYR A 742 -1.32 20.40 7.28
N THR A 743 -1.94 19.72 6.31
CA THR A 743 -2.35 18.33 6.45
C THR A 743 -1.75 17.46 5.36
N GLY A 744 -1.70 16.14 5.61
CA GLY A 744 -1.30 15.16 4.60
C GLY A 744 -1.90 13.78 4.84
N GLY A 745 -2.15 13.04 3.77
CA GLY A 745 -2.49 11.60 3.80
C GLY A 745 -1.27 10.66 3.82
N VAL A 746 -0.06 11.24 3.84
CA VAL A 746 1.22 10.53 4.05
C VAL A 746 1.84 10.99 5.36
N VAL A 747 2.52 10.08 6.06
CA VAL A 747 3.14 10.38 7.35
C VAL A 747 4.44 11.16 7.13
N LEU A 748 4.55 12.33 7.78
CA LEU A 748 5.74 13.19 7.83
C LEU A 748 6.22 13.34 9.29
N PRO A 749 7.51 13.68 9.55
CA PRO A 749 7.98 14.02 10.90
C PRO A 749 7.44 15.39 11.34
N THR A 750 6.72 15.54 12.47
CA THR A 750 5.98 14.54 13.27
C THR A 750 4.55 15.07 13.41
N PRO A 751 3.50 14.25 13.26
CA PRO A 751 2.13 14.76 13.31
C PRO A 751 1.72 15.17 14.72
N VAL A 752 1.08 16.34 14.84
CA VAL A 752 0.46 16.82 16.09
C VAL A 752 -0.81 16.04 16.38
N SER A 753 -1.52 15.59 15.34
CA SER A 753 -2.67 14.70 15.46
C SER A 753 -2.93 13.89 14.18
N THR A 754 -3.81 12.90 14.27
CA THR A 754 -4.25 12.07 13.15
C THR A 754 -5.74 11.76 13.27
N CYS A 755 -6.51 12.17 12.28
CA CYS A 755 -7.94 11.86 12.15
C CYS A 755 -8.14 10.80 11.05
N ARG A 756 -9.31 10.16 11.05
CA ARG A 756 -9.70 9.15 10.05
C ARG A 756 -10.92 9.60 9.25
N TYR A 757 -10.92 9.36 7.93
CA TYR A 757 -12.09 9.63 7.08
C TYR A 757 -13.21 8.60 7.29
N PHE A 758 -14.43 9.07 7.12
CA PHE A 758 -15.67 8.33 7.24
C PHE A 758 -16.67 8.77 6.16
N HIS A 759 -17.39 7.82 5.57
CA HIS A 759 -18.24 8.05 4.40
C HIS A 759 -19.68 7.58 4.65
N ARG A 760 -20.67 8.39 4.30
CA ARG A 760 -22.09 8.11 4.47
C ARG A 760 -22.80 8.17 3.11
N SER A 761 -23.15 7.01 2.57
CA SER A 761 -23.78 6.88 1.24
C SER A 761 -25.18 7.49 1.18
N LEU A 762 -25.37 8.58 0.44
CA LEU A 762 -26.68 9.21 0.23
C LEU A 762 -27.41 8.58 -0.96
N ASP A 763 -26.68 8.28 -2.04
CA ASP A 763 -27.07 7.39 -3.13
C ASP A 763 -26.13 6.17 -3.16
N TRP A 764 -26.52 5.11 -2.45
CA TRP A 764 -25.69 3.91 -2.40
C TRP A 764 -25.62 3.18 -3.75
N MET A 765 -26.64 3.28 -4.61
CA MET A 765 -26.66 2.52 -5.87
C MET A 765 -25.62 3.09 -6.83
N LYS A 766 -25.64 4.41 -7.05
CA LYS A 766 -24.63 5.09 -7.87
C LYS A 766 -23.20 4.84 -7.34
N LEU A 767 -22.98 4.94 -6.03
CA LEU A 767 -21.67 4.68 -5.43
C LEU A 767 -21.20 3.22 -5.59
N TYR A 768 -22.12 2.26 -5.71
CA TYR A 768 -21.77 0.87 -6.00
C TYR A 768 -21.44 0.65 -7.48
N GLU A 769 -22.22 1.26 -8.38
CA GLU A 769 -22.00 1.19 -9.83
C GLU A 769 -20.62 1.74 -10.24
N VAL A 770 -20.22 2.89 -9.70
CA VAL A 770 -18.91 3.51 -9.99
C VAL A 770 -17.74 2.92 -9.18
N GLY A 771 -17.97 1.87 -8.38
CA GLY A 771 -16.92 1.21 -7.58
C GLY A 771 -16.55 1.87 -6.23
N PHE A 772 -17.07 3.07 -5.92
CA PHE A 772 -16.78 3.80 -4.67
C PHE A 772 -17.20 3.05 -3.39
N SER A 773 -18.20 2.18 -3.46
CA SER A 773 -18.73 1.44 -2.31
C SER A 773 -18.91 -0.05 -2.62
N PRO A 774 -18.05 -0.94 -2.12
CA PRO A 774 -18.17 -2.37 -2.38
C PRO A 774 -19.42 -2.97 -1.74
N LEU A 775 -20.03 -3.96 -2.40
CA LEU A 775 -21.16 -4.71 -1.85
C LEU A 775 -20.67 -5.65 -0.72
N PRO A 776 -21.17 -5.52 0.52
CA PRO A 776 -20.70 -6.37 1.61
C PRO A 776 -21.07 -7.86 1.39
N PRO A 777 -20.20 -8.81 1.78
CA PRO A 777 -20.49 -10.24 1.64
C PRO A 777 -21.85 -10.62 2.25
N LYS A 778 -22.63 -11.42 1.51
CA LYS A 778 -24.00 -11.85 1.88
C LYS A 778 -25.04 -10.72 1.94
N SER A 779 -24.74 -9.53 1.42
CA SER A 779 -25.71 -8.44 1.20
C SER A 779 -26.32 -8.48 -0.21
N LYS A 780 -27.42 -7.76 -0.42
CA LYS A 780 -27.96 -7.42 -1.75
C LYS A 780 -27.96 -5.88 -1.94
N PRO A 781 -27.86 -5.35 -3.17
CA PRO A 781 -27.94 -3.91 -3.45
C PRO A 781 -29.19 -3.23 -2.84
N SER A 782 -30.37 -3.82 -3.06
CA SER A 782 -31.64 -3.33 -2.52
C SER A 782 -31.67 -3.22 -0.98
N TYR A 783 -30.95 -4.09 -0.28
CA TYR A 783 -30.81 -4.00 1.17
C TYR A 783 -29.95 -2.80 1.59
N GLN A 784 -28.86 -2.49 0.88
CA GLN A 784 -28.02 -1.33 1.20
C GLN A 784 -28.73 -0.01 0.89
N VAL A 785 -29.45 0.08 -0.25
CA VAL A 785 -30.32 1.23 -0.56
C VAL A 785 -31.37 1.45 0.55
N SER A 786 -31.97 0.38 1.08
CA SER A 786 -32.90 0.45 2.21
C SER A 786 -32.21 0.85 3.53
N LYS A 787 -31.06 0.25 3.85
CA LYS A 787 -30.24 0.54 5.04
C LYS A 787 -29.89 2.03 5.15
N TYR A 788 -29.55 2.66 4.04
CA TYR A 788 -29.08 4.03 3.98
C TYR A 788 -30.16 5.08 3.65
N ARG A 789 -31.42 4.65 3.43
CA ARG A 789 -32.58 5.52 3.24
C ARG A 789 -32.69 6.56 4.37
N LEU A 790 -33.00 7.80 3.98
CA LEU A 790 -33.24 8.94 4.85
C LEU A 790 -34.71 9.42 4.68
N PRO A 791 -35.27 10.14 5.66
CA PRO A 791 -36.53 10.86 5.50
C PRO A 791 -36.46 11.95 4.40
N GLU A 792 -37.61 12.41 3.93
CA GLU A 792 -37.71 13.50 2.93
C GLU A 792 -37.63 14.89 3.57
N ASN A 793 -38.04 15.00 4.84
CA ASN A 793 -38.18 16.24 5.59
C ASN A 793 -37.36 16.20 6.88
N THR A 794 -36.76 17.34 7.20
CA THR A 794 -36.00 17.57 8.43
C THR A 794 -36.90 17.62 9.66
N ALA A 795 -36.41 17.18 10.81
CA ALA A 795 -37.18 17.06 12.05
C ALA A 795 -36.94 18.19 13.06
N THR A 796 -35.80 18.88 13.01
CA THR A 796 -35.47 19.95 13.97
C THR A 796 -36.33 21.19 13.74
N LYS A 797 -37.16 21.55 14.72
CA LYS A 797 -37.94 22.79 14.72
C LYS A 797 -37.00 23.99 14.74
N GLY A 798 -37.32 25.04 13.98
CA GLY A 798 -36.52 26.25 13.89
C GLY A 798 -35.32 26.16 12.93
N LEU A 799 -35.07 25.00 12.32
CA LEU A 799 -34.01 24.82 11.33
C LEU A 799 -34.30 25.61 10.05
N ARG A 800 -33.38 26.49 9.66
CA ARG A 800 -33.43 27.27 8.41
C ARG A 800 -32.02 27.55 7.86
N PRO A 801 -31.87 27.96 6.59
CA PRO A 801 -30.60 28.47 6.09
C PRO A 801 -30.08 29.65 6.92
N MET A 802 -28.76 29.76 7.01
CA MET A 802 -28.08 30.91 7.60
C MET A 802 -28.24 32.15 6.71
N GLU A 803 -28.55 33.29 7.32
CA GLU A 803 -28.65 34.60 6.68
C GLU A 803 -27.58 35.56 7.22
N ALA A 804 -27.30 36.66 6.51
CA ALA A 804 -26.30 37.64 6.92
C ALA A 804 -26.57 38.26 8.32
N ARG A 805 -27.85 38.34 8.74
CA ARG A 805 -28.23 38.79 10.08
C ARG A 805 -27.81 37.84 11.21
N ASP A 806 -27.51 36.58 10.89
CA ASP A 806 -27.15 35.57 11.87
C ASP A 806 -25.64 35.50 12.12
N ILE A 807 -24.81 36.19 11.32
CA ILE A 807 -23.33 36.14 11.37
C ILE A 807 -22.83 36.33 12.80
N ASP A 808 -23.27 37.38 13.49
CA ASP A 808 -22.73 37.75 14.81
C ASP A 808 -23.16 36.74 15.90
N ALA A 809 -24.35 36.15 15.78
CA ALA A 809 -24.84 35.10 16.68
C ALA A 809 -24.16 33.75 16.42
N VAL A 810 -23.93 33.39 15.16
CA VAL A 810 -23.16 32.19 14.76
C VAL A 810 -21.70 32.33 15.19
N LEU A 811 -21.10 33.52 15.03
CA LEU A 811 -19.73 33.80 15.44
C LEU A 811 -19.53 33.64 16.95
N ASP A 812 -20.44 34.17 17.77
CA ASP A 812 -20.42 33.97 19.23
C ASP A 812 -20.56 32.48 19.61
N LEU A 813 -21.57 31.80 19.07
CA LEU A 813 -21.82 30.40 19.36
C LEU A 813 -20.64 29.51 18.94
N LEU A 814 -20.08 29.75 17.75
CA LEU A 814 -18.94 29.00 17.21
C LEU A 814 -17.66 29.27 18.01
N LYS A 815 -17.40 30.51 18.43
CA LYS A 815 -16.27 30.84 19.33
C LYS A 815 -16.37 30.10 20.66
N ARG A 816 -17.53 30.14 21.31
CA ARG A 816 -17.76 29.43 22.58
C ARG A 816 -17.63 27.92 22.42
N TYR A 817 -18.16 27.35 21.33
CA TYR A 817 -18.09 25.91 21.05
C TYR A 817 -16.67 25.44 20.71
N LEU A 818 -15.98 26.14 19.82
CA LEU A 818 -14.61 25.78 19.41
C LEU A 818 -13.57 25.98 20.51
N ALA A 819 -13.83 26.83 21.51
CA ALA A 819 -12.99 26.99 22.69
C ALA A 819 -12.81 25.68 23.50
N ARG A 820 -13.71 24.70 23.34
CA ARG A 820 -13.63 23.37 23.99
C ARG A 820 -12.49 22.48 23.44
N PHE A 821 -12.02 22.75 22.21
CA PHE A 821 -11.02 21.91 21.55
C PHE A 821 -9.59 22.41 21.81
N ASP A 822 -8.60 21.54 21.71
CA ASP A 822 -7.19 21.89 21.88
C ASP A 822 -6.66 22.75 20.73
N MET A 823 -7.04 22.48 19.48
CA MET A 823 -6.59 23.26 18.32
C MET A 823 -7.76 23.65 17.41
N ALA A 824 -8.01 24.94 17.23
CA ALA A 824 -9.14 25.45 16.44
C ALA A 824 -8.85 26.86 15.88
N PRO A 825 -9.47 27.27 14.75
CA PRO A 825 -9.36 28.63 14.23
C PRO A 825 -10.08 29.63 15.14
N VAL A 826 -9.59 30.88 15.16
CA VAL A 826 -10.19 32.02 15.87
C VAL A 826 -10.91 32.90 14.85
N PHE A 827 -12.13 32.52 14.48
CA PHE A 827 -12.90 33.24 13.48
C PHE A 827 -13.10 34.73 13.80
N THR A 828 -12.90 35.58 12.81
CA THR A 828 -13.39 36.95 12.72
C THR A 828 -14.79 36.98 12.08
N ARG A 829 -15.43 38.16 12.10
CA ARG A 829 -16.74 38.35 11.47
C ARG A 829 -16.67 38.13 9.96
N ASP A 830 -15.65 38.68 9.31
CA ASP A 830 -15.45 38.62 7.86
C ASP A 830 -15.12 37.19 7.41
N GLU A 831 -14.41 36.42 8.23
CA GLU A 831 -14.17 34.99 7.98
C GLU A 831 -15.46 34.16 8.11
N VAL A 832 -16.36 34.44 9.06
CA VAL A 832 -17.68 33.79 9.10
C VAL A 832 -18.50 34.15 7.86
N GLU A 833 -18.47 35.41 7.42
CA GLU A 833 -19.16 35.86 6.21
C GLU A 833 -18.58 35.24 4.92
N HIS A 834 -17.27 35.02 4.86
CA HIS A 834 -16.64 34.39 3.69
C HIS A 834 -16.74 32.87 3.67
N TRP A 835 -16.41 32.21 4.78
CA TRP A 835 -16.34 30.76 4.86
C TRP A 835 -17.71 30.11 5.03
N LEU A 836 -18.61 30.74 5.81
CA LEU A 836 -19.80 30.07 6.33
C LEU A 836 -21.09 30.63 5.73
N LEU A 837 -21.18 31.92 5.37
CA LEU A 837 -22.39 32.44 4.74
C LEU A 837 -22.47 32.02 3.26
N GLN A 838 -23.63 31.49 2.86
CA GLN A 838 -23.94 31.29 1.45
C GLN A 838 -24.14 32.65 0.77
N LYS A 839 -23.16 33.09 -0.03
CA LYS A 839 -23.32 34.24 -0.94
C LYS A 839 -24.39 33.90 -1.99
N LYS A 840 -25.40 34.76 -2.12
CA LYS A 840 -26.46 34.60 -3.13
C LYS A 840 -25.87 34.87 -4.51
N SER A 841 -25.84 33.86 -5.37
CA SER A 841 -25.64 34.03 -6.82
C SER A 841 -27.00 34.09 -7.50
N ASP A 842 -27.09 34.88 -8.57
CA ASP A 842 -28.27 34.92 -9.45
C ASP A 842 -28.39 33.67 -10.34
N THR A 843 -27.33 32.84 -10.41
CA THR A 843 -27.33 31.56 -11.14
C THR A 843 -27.67 30.34 -10.26
N PRO A 844 -28.42 29.33 -10.75
CA PRO A 844 -28.86 28.22 -9.92
C PRO A 844 -27.74 27.22 -9.61
N THR A 845 -27.45 27.00 -8.33
CA THR A 845 -26.84 25.80 -7.71
C THR A 845 -25.46 25.30 -8.14
N LYS A 846 -24.96 25.54 -9.36
CA LYS A 846 -23.66 24.97 -9.83
C LYS A 846 -22.43 25.61 -9.18
N ASP A 847 -22.51 26.89 -8.83
CA ASP A 847 -21.40 27.64 -8.23
C ASP A 847 -21.42 27.67 -6.69
N GLN A 848 -22.40 27.03 -6.06
CA GLN A 848 -22.47 27.00 -4.61
C GLN A 848 -21.42 26.05 -4.02
N VAL A 849 -20.56 26.60 -3.16
CA VAL A 849 -19.49 25.84 -2.50
C VAL A 849 -19.88 25.38 -1.10
N VAL A 850 -20.58 26.21 -0.31
CA VAL A 850 -20.93 25.94 1.09
C VAL A 850 -22.44 26.03 1.34
N TRP A 851 -22.94 25.16 2.20
CA TRP A 851 -24.31 25.15 2.72
C TRP A 851 -24.24 25.29 4.24
N SER A 852 -24.95 26.28 4.79
CA SER A 852 -24.96 26.58 6.22
C SER A 852 -26.36 26.77 6.75
N TYR A 853 -26.62 26.19 7.92
CA TYR A 853 -27.93 26.17 8.55
C TYR A 853 -27.82 26.57 10.01
N VAL A 854 -28.86 27.24 10.49
CA VAL A 854 -29.03 27.64 11.89
C VAL A 854 -30.35 27.08 12.42
N VAL A 855 -30.40 26.83 13.72
CA VAL A 855 -31.63 26.56 14.46
C VAL A 855 -31.96 27.80 15.28
N GLU A 856 -33.08 28.45 14.94
CA GLU A 856 -33.62 29.59 15.67
C GLU A 856 -34.71 29.13 16.64
N ASP A 857 -34.56 29.43 17.92
CA ASP A 857 -35.60 29.17 18.91
C ASP A 857 -36.86 30.01 18.60
N PRO A 858 -38.05 29.40 18.41
CA PRO A 858 -39.23 30.12 17.95
C PRO A 858 -39.74 31.22 18.88
N GLN A 859 -39.44 31.14 20.18
CA GLN A 859 -39.94 32.07 21.20
C GLN A 859 -38.95 33.20 21.48
N THR A 860 -37.68 32.86 21.68
CA THR A 860 -36.61 33.78 22.09
C THR A 860 -35.85 34.40 20.92
N LYS A 861 -36.03 33.88 19.69
CA LYS A 861 -35.31 34.31 18.48
C LYS A 861 -33.79 34.12 18.54
N LYS A 862 -33.29 33.42 19.55
CA LYS A 862 -31.87 33.10 19.71
C LYS A 862 -31.49 31.94 18.78
N ILE A 863 -30.32 32.03 18.14
CA ILE A 863 -29.69 30.91 17.47
C ILE A 863 -29.12 29.94 18.51
N THR A 864 -29.58 28.68 18.51
CA THR A 864 -29.18 27.66 19.48
C THR A 864 -28.20 26.64 18.90
N ASP A 865 -28.21 26.46 17.59
CA ASP A 865 -27.37 25.50 16.88
C ASP A 865 -27.03 26.01 15.49
N TYR A 866 -25.90 25.55 14.98
CA TYR A 866 -25.34 25.87 13.68
C TYR A 866 -24.66 24.62 13.09
N PHE A 867 -24.78 24.39 11.79
CA PHE A 867 -23.95 23.41 11.08
C PHE A 867 -23.76 23.77 9.61
N SER A 868 -22.66 23.29 9.01
CA SER A 868 -22.31 23.51 7.61
C SER A 868 -21.63 22.32 6.95
N PHE A 869 -21.72 22.28 5.63
CA PHE A 869 -20.95 21.37 4.78
C PHE A 869 -20.59 22.06 3.46
N TYR A 870 -19.49 21.64 2.84
CA TYR A 870 -19.07 22.12 1.51
C TYR A 870 -19.15 21.03 0.44
N SER A 871 -19.25 21.44 -0.82
CA SER A 871 -19.19 20.55 -1.99
C SER A 871 -17.75 20.40 -2.47
N LEU A 872 -17.29 19.16 -2.61
CA LEU A 872 -16.10 18.84 -3.39
C LEU A 872 -16.45 17.61 -4.25
N GLU A 873 -16.46 17.81 -5.56
CA GLU A 873 -16.85 16.76 -6.50
C GLU A 873 -15.63 15.93 -6.91
N SER A 874 -15.83 14.67 -7.29
CA SER A 874 -14.79 13.81 -7.85
C SER A 874 -15.21 13.34 -9.23
N THR A 875 -14.37 13.58 -10.23
CA THR A 875 -14.51 13.00 -11.57
C THR A 875 -14.29 11.49 -11.49
N VAL A 876 -15.18 10.73 -12.13
CA VAL A 876 -15.07 9.28 -12.32
C VAL A 876 -14.36 9.04 -13.65
N ILE A 877 -13.31 8.23 -13.64
CA ILE A 877 -12.51 7.94 -14.84
C ILE A 877 -13.11 6.73 -15.56
N ASP A 878 -13.25 6.84 -16.89
CA ASP A 878 -13.65 5.77 -17.82
C ASP A 878 -14.99 5.04 -17.54
N HIS A 879 -15.94 5.66 -16.82
CA HIS A 879 -17.26 5.07 -16.54
C HIS A 879 -18.36 5.56 -17.51
N PRO A 880 -19.12 4.67 -18.19
CA PRO A 880 -19.97 5.05 -19.33
C PRO A 880 -21.29 5.78 -19.01
N GLN A 881 -21.70 5.84 -17.73
CA GLN A 881 -22.98 6.44 -17.32
C GLN A 881 -22.88 7.53 -16.24
N HIS A 882 -21.72 7.67 -15.58
CA HIS A 882 -21.55 8.56 -14.43
C HIS A 882 -20.19 9.24 -14.53
N GLU A 883 -20.16 10.53 -14.85
CA GLU A 883 -18.92 11.31 -15.00
C GLU A 883 -18.40 11.85 -13.67
N VAL A 884 -19.27 12.03 -12.67
CA VAL A 884 -18.96 12.72 -11.41
C VAL A 884 -19.68 12.09 -10.22
N VAL A 885 -18.95 11.88 -9.12
CA VAL A 885 -19.48 11.64 -7.77
C VAL A 885 -19.47 12.96 -7.00
N ARG A 886 -20.65 13.40 -6.56
CA ARG A 886 -20.83 14.65 -5.80
C ARG A 886 -20.71 14.35 -4.31
N ALA A 887 -19.60 14.74 -3.70
CA ALA A 887 -19.37 14.54 -2.27
C ALA A 887 -19.60 15.85 -1.49
N ALA A 888 -20.38 15.75 -0.41
CA ALA A 888 -20.48 16.79 0.61
C ALA A 888 -19.52 16.48 1.76
N TYR A 889 -18.86 17.48 2.32
CA TYR A 889 -17.92 17.32 3.43
C TYR A 889 -18.41 18.13 4.63
N LEU A 890 -18.55 17.48 5.79
CA LEU A 890 -18.88 18.17 7.04
C LEU A 890 -17.80 19.20 7.36
N PHE A 891 -18.21 20.45 7.60
CA PHE A 891 -17.29 21.56 7.86
C PHE A 891 -17.35 21.94 9.35
N TYR A 892 -17.95 23.08 9.69
CA TYR A 892 -18.09 23.53 11.08
C TYR A 892 -19.52 23.40 11.60
N TYR A 893 -19.67 23.11 12.89
CA TYR A 893 -20.93 23.14 13.61
C TYR A 893 -20.73 23.58 15.06
N ALA A 894 -21.80 24.02 15.70
CA ALA A 894 -21.83 24.41 17.10
C ALA A 894 -23.25 24.24 17.68
N THR A 895 -23.35 23.97 18.98
CA THR A 895 -24.64 23.83 19.67
C THR A 895 -24.53 24.25 21.14
N GLU A 896 -25.52 24.99 21.62
CA GLU A 896 -25.63 25.38 23.05
C GLU A 896 -25.70 24.15 23.97
N THR A 897 -26.15 22.99 23.49
CA THR A 897 -26.15 21.73 24.28
C THR A 897 -24.72 21.25 24.60
N GLY A 898 -23.71 21.60 23.80
CA GLY A 898 -22.31 21.29 24.12
C GLY A 898 -21.66 22.25 25.10
N LEU A 899 -22.37 23.29 25.52
CA LEU A 899 -21.90 24.38 26.36
C LEU A 899 -22.55 24.39 27.76
N THR A 900 -23.30 23.34 28.11
CA THR A 900 -23.84 23.18 29.46
C THR A 900 -22.72 23.02 30.48
N THR A 901 -22.91 23.59 31.66
CA THR A 901 -22.03 23.39 32.82
C THR A 901 -22.87 22.76 33.95
N PRO A 902 -22.60 21.52 34.39
CA PRO A 902 -21.55 20.62 33.90
C PRO A 902 -21.78 20.11 32.46
N PHE A 903 -20.71 19.63 31.83
CA PHE A 903 -20.73 19.12 30.46
C PHE A 903 -21.53 17.82 30.35
N ASP A 904 -22.66 17.86 29.63
CA ASP A 904 -23.53 16.69 29.41
C ASP A 904 -23.28 16.05 28.04
N LYS A 905 -22.31 15.13 28.01
CA LYS A 905 -21.96 14.36 26.82
C LYS A 905 -23.12 13.50 26.28
N PRO A 906 -23.92 12.78 27.09
CA PRO A 906 -25.15 12.13 26.62
C PRO A 906 -26.13 13.08 25.91
N ALA A 907 -26.41 14.26 26.47
CA ALA A 907 -27.29 15.25 25.84
C ALA A 907 -26.71 15.77 24.53
N LEU A 908 -25.40 16.08 24.50
CA LEU A 908 -24.72 16.50 23.27
C LEU A 908 -24.79 15.41 22.19
N LYS A 909 -24.55 14.13 22.55
CA LYS A 909 -24.65 13.00 21.61
C LYS A 909 -26.04 12.88 20.99
N VAL A 910 -27.11 13.09 21.78
CA VAL A 910 -28.48 13.13 21.25
C VAL A 910 -28.70 14.33 20.34
N ARG A 911 -28.24 15.53 20.72
CA ARG A 911 -28.42 16.75 19.91
C ARG A 911 -27.68 16.68 18.58
N LEU A 912 -26.40 16.29 18.58
CA LEU A 912 -25.62 16.15 17.35
C LEU A 912 -26.21 15.09 16.41
N ASN A 913 -26.72 13.97 16.93
CA ASN A 913 -27.40 12.98 16.10
C ASN A 913 -28.65 13.55 15.40
N ALA A 914 -29.42 14.42 16.05
CA ALA A 914 -30.56 15.09 15.42
C ALA A 914 -30.10 16.07 14.32
N LEU A 915 -29.14 16.94 14.62
CA LEU A 915 -28.60 17.93 13.67
C LEU A 915 -27.95 17.25 12.45
N MET A 916 -27.16 16.19 12.67
CA MET A 916 -26.50 15.47 11.59
C MET A 916 -27.48 14.64 10.76
N ASN A 917 -28.59 14.17 11.32
CA ASN A 917 -29.64 13.53 10.53
C ASN A 917 -30.28 14.53 9.56
N ASP A 918 -30.61 15.73 10.03
CA ASP A 918 -31.15 16.81 9.19
C ASP A 918 -30.13 17.30 8.15
N CYS A 919 -28.85 17.41 8.53
CA CYS A 919 -27.74 17.72 7.62
C CYS A 919 -27.65 16.71 6.44
N LEU A 920 -27.74 15.41 6.73
CA LEU A 920 -27.75 14.35 5.71
C LEU A 920 -29.00 14.41 4.81
N ILE A 921 -30.17 14.76 5.36
CA ILE A 921 -31.41 14.96 4.58
C ILE A 921 -31.24 16.15 3.62
N LEU A 922 -30.67 17.25 4.10
CA LEU A 922 -30.40 18.45 3.30
C LEU A 922 -29.39 18.16 2.18
N ALA A 923 -28.26 17.51 2.47
CA ALA A 923 -27.31 17.09 1.44
C ALA A 923 -27.97 16.17 0.39
N LYS A 924 -28.79 15.20 0.81
CA LYS A 924 -29.52 14.35 -0.13
C LYS A 924 -30.50 15.15 -1.01
N ARG A 925 -31.15 16.18 -0.46
CA ARG A 925 -32.04 17.10 -1.21
C ARG A 925 -31.29 17.84 -2.32
N TYR A 926 -30.05 18.27 -2.06
CA TYR A 926 -29.15 18.89 -3.03
C TYR A 926 -28.41 17.90 -3.95
N LYS A 927 -28.83 16.63 -4.00
CA LYS A 927 -28.29 15.59 -4.90
C LYS A 927 -26.78 15.34 -4.71
N PHE A 928 -26.34 15.31 -3.46
CA PHE A 928 -25.05 14.71 -3.11
C PHE A 928 -25.17 13.18 -3.05
N ASP A 929 -24.15 12.49 -3.51
CA ASP A 929 -24.09 11.02 -3.60
C ASP A 929 -23.50 10.41 -2.33
N VAL A 930 -22.51 11.07 -1.74
CA VAL A 930 -21.85 10.69 -0.48
C VAL A 930 -21.68 11.91 0.43
N PHE A 931 -21.72 11.68 1.74
CA PHE A 931 -21.41 12.67 2.76
C PHE A 931 -20.21 12.20 3.59
N ASN A 932 -19.15 13.01 3.59
CA ASN A 932 -17.86 12.71 4.17
C ASN A 932 -17.68 13.45 5.50
N SER A 933 -16.97 12.82 6.43
CA SER A 933 -16.62 13.40 7.72
C SER A 933 -15.30 12.81 8.22
N LEU A 934 -14.66 13.52 9.14
CA LEU A 934 -13.45 13.08 9.86
C LEU A 934 -13.79 12.78 11.31
N THR A 935 -12.90 12.13 12.05
CA THR A 935 -13.03 11.90 13.51
C THR A 935 -12.78 13.13 14.38
N LEU A 936 -12.55 14.31 13.79
CA LEU A 936 -12.35 15.59 14.46
C LEU A 936 -13.60 16.08 15.24
N MET A 937 -13.44 17.12 16.06
CA MET A 937 -14.47 17.69 16.95
C MET A 937 -15.18 16.59 17.78
N ASP A 938 -16.49 16.74 17.99
CA ASP A 938 -17.34 15.73 18.65
C ASP A 938 -17.90 14.69 17.65
N ASN A 939 -17.31 14.54 16.45
CA ASN A 939 -17.89 13.71 15.37
C ASN A 939 -18.08 12.24 15.78
N VAL A 940 -17.16 11.75 16.62
CA VAL A 940 -17.22 10.42 17.25
C VAL A 940 -18.56 10.11 17.93
N LEU A 941 -19.32 11.13 18.36
CA LEU A 941 -20.61 10.95 19.02
C LEU A 941 -21.74 10.54 18.06
N PHE A 942 -21.60 10.75 16.74
CA PHE A 942 -22.67 10.46 15.77
C PHE A 942 -22.26 9.62 14.56
N LEU A 943 -20.96 9.43 14.28
CA LEU A 943 -20.50 8.71 13.08
C LEU A 943 -21.14 7.31 12.95
N GLU A 944 -21.04 6.45 13.96
CA GLU A 944 -21.61 5.09 13.91
C GLU A 944 -23.15 5.12 13.89
N ASP A 945 -23.77 5.96 14.73
CA ASP A 945 -25.23 6.04 14.89
C ASP A 945 -25.92 6.56 13.61
N GLN A 946 -25.32 7.53 12.92
CA GLN A 946 -25.77 8.01 11.61
C GLN A 946 -25.35 7.09 10.44
N LYS A 947 -24.67 5.97 10.72
CA LYS A 947 -24.25 4.94 9.74
C LYS A 947 -23.14 5.38 8.78
N PHE A 948 -22.21 6.22 9.22
CA PHE A 948 -20.97 6.47 8.48
C PHE A 948 -20.11 5.19 8.49
N GLY A 949 -19.67 4.74 7.32
CA GLY A 949 -18.68 3.67 7.17
C GLY A 949 -17.26 4.22 7.33
N LYS A 950 -16.36 3.40 7.85
CA LYS A 950 -14.92 3.73 7.94
C LYS A 950 -14.33 3.87 6.53
N GLY A 951 -13.67 4.99 6.27
CA GLY A 951 -12.75 5.13 5.14
C GLY A 951 -11.43 4.39 5.41
N ASP A 952 -10.68 4.20 4.34
CA ASP A 952 -9.29 3.73 4.35
C ASP A 952 -8.29 4.87 4.60
N GLY A 953 -8.63 6.10 4.18
CA GLY A 953 -7.82 7.30 4.38
C GLY A 953 -7.71 7.79 5.82
N GLN A 954 -6.51 8.23 6.19
CA GLN A 954 -6.21 9.06 7.36
C GLN A 954 -5.79 10.47 6.92
N LEU A 955 -6.00 11.44 7.80
CA LEU A 955 -5.53 12.82 7.64
C LEU A 955 -4.68 13.20 8.85
N HIS A 956 -3.39 13.44 8.61
CA HIS A 956 -2.43 13.83 9.63
C HIS A 956 -2.30 15.36 9.66
N TYR A 957 -2.31 15.94 10.86
CA TYR A 957 -2.21 17.38 11.08
C TYR A 957 -0.80 17.76 11.54
N TYR A 958 -0.25 18.82 10.95
CA TYR A 958 1.11 19.30 11.19
C TYR A 958 1.15 20.80 11.49
N LEU A 959 2.10 21.20 12.31
CA LEU A 959 2.46 22.59 12.54
C LEU A 959 3.90 22.83 12.10
N TYR A 960 4.11 23.82 11.25
CA TYR A 960 5.44 24.26 10.82
C TYR A 960 5.96 25.34 11.77
N ASN A 961 7.21 25.22 12.20
CA ASN A 961 7.90 26.12 13.12
C ASN A 961 7.18 26.34 14.46
N TYR A 962 6.48 25.32 14.95
CA TYR A 962 5.82 25.34 16.26
C TYR A 962 5.82 23.95 16.90
N ASN A 963 6.31 23.88 18.14
CA ASN A 963 6.23 22.72 19.01
C ASN A 963 4.88 22.70 19.71
N ALA A 964 4.14 21.59 19.57
CA ALA A 964 2.89 21.34 20.29
C ALA A 964 2.88 19.90 20.81
N ASN A 965 2.34 19.68 22.02
CA ASN A 965 2.13 18.32 22.52
C ASN A 965 0.99 17.65 21.74
N PRO A 966 1.02 16.32 21.54
CA PRO A 966 0.00 15.61 20.76
C PRO A 966 -1.43 15.93 21.18
N ILE A 967 -2.32 15.98 20.19
CA ILE A 967 -3.75 16.28 20.35
C ILE A 967 -4.56 15.06 19.92
N ALA A 968 -5.60 14.72 20.68
CA ALA A 968 -6.46 13.57 20.38
C ALA A 968 -7.20 13.77 19.04
N GLY A 969 -7.10 12.80 18.12
CA GLY A 969 -7.71 12.86 16.79
C GLY A 969 -9.08 12.20 16.66
N GLY A 970 -9.70 11.79 17.77
CA GLY A 970 -10.97 11.03 17.79
C GLY A 970 -10.82 9.54 17.45
N VAL A 971 -9.60 9.02 17.41
CA VAL A 971 -9.31 7.59 17.23
C VAL A 971 -8.42 7.05 18.33
N ASP A 972 -8.63 5.78 18.69
CA ASP A 972 -7.82 5.05 19.66
C ASP A 972 -6.54 4.46 19.01
N ARG A 973 -5.74 3.75 19.82
CA ARG A 973 -4.51 3.07 19.37
C ARG A 973 -4.74 1.96 18.33
N ARG A 974 -5.98 1.57 18.05
CA ARG A 974 -6.36 0.58 17.04
C ARG A 974 -6.96 1.24 15.79
N ASN A 975 -6.91 2.57 15.70
CA ASN A 975 -7.54 3.37 14.65
C ASN A 975 -9.08 3.18 14.59
N GLU A 976 -9.66 2.85 15.75
CA GLU A 976 -11.11 2.76 16.00
C GLU A 976 -11.62 4.06 16.62
N ILE A 977 -12.94 4.31 16.60
CA ILE A 977 -13.51 5.54 17.16
C ILE A 977 -13.29 5.58 18.68
N ASP A 978 -12.59 6.61 19.16
CA ASP A 978 -12.50 6.89 20.60
C ASP A 978 -13.65 7.81 21.03
N GLU A 979 -14.83 7.22 21.26
CA GLU A 979 -15.94 7.97 21.85
C GLU A 979 -15.54 8.51 23.23
N ALA A 980 -14.65 7.87 24.00
CA ALA A 980 -14.32 8.26 25.37
C ALA A 980 -13.45 9.51 25.42
N GLY A 981 -12.29 9.51 24.74
CA GLY A 981 -11.35 10.62 24.64
C GLY A 981 -11.77 11.73 23.69
N MET A 982 -12.63 11.43 22.70
CA MET A 982 -13.09 12.39 21.67
C MET A 982 -11.92 12.99 20.88
N SER A 983 -12.13 14.10 20.16
CA SER A 983 -11.03 14.82 19.51
C SER A 983 -10.82 16.21 20.10
N GLY A 984 -9.55 16.59 20.26
CA GLY A 984 -9.13 17.96 20.51
C GLY A 984 -8.88 18.77 19.23
N ILE A 985 -9.13 18.20 18.04
CA ILE A 985 -9.01 18.90 16.76
C ILE A 985 -10.34 19.56 16.44
N GLY A 986 -10.38 20.88 16.56
CA GLY A 986 -11.49 21.75 16.19
C GLY A 986 -11.23 22.54 14.90
N VAL A 987 -10.30 22.10 14.05
CA VAL A 987 -10.00 22.69 12.73
C VAL A 987 -10.29 21.69 11.60
N ALA A 988 -11.16 22.08 10.67
CA ALA A 988 -11.47 21.36 9.45
C ALA A 988 -10.78 22.05 8.26
N MET A 989 -9.92 21.30 7.56
CA MET A 989 -9.16 21.75 6.39
C MET A 989 -9.90 21.35 5.10
N LEU A 990 -9.55 21.99 3.98
CA LEU A 990 -10.18 21.81 2.65
C LEU A 990 -9.47 20.79 1.74
#